data_AF-A0A2T7NYZ0-F1
#
_entry.id   AF-A0A2T7NYZ0-F1
#
_cell.length_a   1.000
_cell.length_b   1.000
_cell.length_c   1.000
_cell.angle_alpha   90.00
_cell.angle_beta   90.00
_cell.angle_gamma   90.00
#
_symmetry.space_group_name_H-M   'P 1'
#
loop_
_entity.id
_entity.type
_entity.pdbx_description
1 polymer ?
#
loop_
_entity_poly.entity_id
_entity_poly.type
_entity_poly.pdbx_seq_one_letter_code
_entity_poly.pdbx_strand_id
1 'polypeptide(L)'
;MFFLVLVAHGVRSARRVDANVHLQNALYKRQLQMADMTSDMSMGHRREVAPLSMSELDEVMALGPNSALEVTRSASTVQGTRLLRLQETFKGKPVNDAVLTVETDSTGQHVYDASGAVYQGIEEDTDGTGNIDSQTALDICVTLNGDDAITDDITSVKSEAEIFVDKEDRAYPGYLVQYLVIQESQERRPTCLVDARDGRVTMTWGALDTCSQCDVKGTGGNRKIGKIHYGELHKCLDVKRVNDTCYTENKYVKVIDNKGLFLNSSSALYNFSDAASYDCVEATDQINGAYSPILDALFYGTTVARMFEDWYNTTPLDGQILIRVHVGVNISNAFWNGRECEIGDGGETLHPLVALDVTGHEIAHGVTEQSSNLFYFNQWGAINEAFSDITGETSEAYLWKADWVSGLDITKKEDFKLRYLGNPSADNHSISHVDNFTDDLDVHYGSGVYNRVFYLLVHEYQQSIKEIYRVFLLANRMYWHHMSDYHSAACDVMKAAYDLGQDGALFRRAFKEVGIEVCDIQNHFVGLRNDKVYDNITVSSEVSPVFLYMFTTEEPYWKFSGVSVSANSSTDDVHIVLTDQGWDVDEKEREIFAEGDNLVKAEIERNATAISIYIRLSILAIHGVRSARRIDANVHLQNALYKRQLQMADMTSDMSWRLRRQTTPIAMTELDEVMALGPNSALEVTRSATTVQGTTLWRLQETFKGIPVDDAVLTVETDGTGQHVQDASGVVYQGIEDDTDGTTYIDSDTAETNCLDYNNHIHFIGNVHKLTSEFKIFLNEENRAYPGYLVQYTVLVDCKEHRPTCIVNARDGNVVDSKDAEESSRKCNAKGTGGNRKIGKVHYGELQKCLQVTRINDTCYAENKYVKVIDNKRSCITDQDSEAASYNCQEAKDGINGAYSPLLDALFHGTVVVRMFEDWYNAYPLKDKVTIRVHYGKYISNAFWNGKYILLGDGSSRDFPFVNLDTLGHEIGHGVTEQLSGLIYSGQWGALNEAFSDMMGETSEAYLSETDWVVGREIRKGPQPPARFFANPSDDGHSISHVDNYTDGLDVHEASGVYNRVFYLLVHEYQQSIKEIFGVFLLANRMYWHHMSDYHSAACDVMKAAYDLGQDGALFRRAFKEVGIDVCDTETHVLGLRNDKVYENITVSVDVTPVFRYVFPAKSEYTDYSGVNISASSYYGDVHIVLTTEGWDADEEDQEILAEEDNFFEGSFETGKTPFPFYIWLTTESDVPLTDVTLWVSPF
;
A
#
# COMPACT_ATOMS: atom_id res chain seq x y z
N MET A 1 -12.40 48.23 -60.73
CA MET A 1 -10.97 48.54 -60.49
C MET A 1 -10.37 47.31 -59.81
N PHE A 2 -9.88 46.37 -60.61
CA PHE A 2 -9.15 45.18 -60.14
C PHE A 2 -7.64 45.43 -60.33
N PHE A 3 -6.80 44.66 -59.63
CA PHE A 3 -5.33 44.85 -59.48
C PHE A 3 -4.91 46.15 -58.76
N LEU A 4 -4.56 46.05 -57.47
CA LEU A 4 -3.39 46.70 -56.79
C LEU A 4 -3.44 46.64 -55.24
N VAL A 5 -3.67 45.45 -54.65
CA VAL A 5 -3.24 45.15 -53.25
C VAL A 5 -2.68 43.73 -53.19
N LEU A 6 -1.55 43.52 -53.83
CA LEU A 6 -0.66 42.36 -53.69
C LEU A 6 0.77 42.91 -53.57
N VAL A 7 1.66 42.17 -52.90
CA VAL A 7 3.02 42.62 -52.49
C VAL A 7 2.98 43.70 -51.37
N ALA A 8 2.65 43.26 -50.14
CA ALA A 8 2.93 44.00 -48.90
C ALA A 8 2.95 43.10 -47.65
N HIS A 9 2.07 42.09 -47.57
CA HIS A 9 1.89 41.25 -46.38
C HIS A 9 2.71 39.93 -46.39
N GLY A 10 3.65 39.76 -47.32
CA GLY A 10 4.31 38.48 -47.60
C GLY A 10 5.68 38.23 -46.94
N VAL A 11 6.00 38.86 -45.80
CA VAL A 11 7.34 38.70 -45.15
C VAL A 11 7.31 38.77 -43.60
N ARG A 12 6.19 38.42 -42.94
CA ARG A 12 6.10 38.48 -41.45
C ARG A 12 5.43 37.30 -40.73
N SER A 13 5.12 36.21 -41.42
CA SER A 13 4.46 35.01 -40.86
C SER A 13 5.27 33.71 -41.06
N ALA A 14 6.59 33.81 -41.20
CA ALA A 14 7.48 32.68 -41.55
C ALA A 14 8.81 32.71 -40.78
N ARG A 15 8.74 33.05 -39.48
CA ARG A 15 9.83 32.99 -38.48
C ARG A 15 9.27 32.83 -37.05
N ARG A 16 8.33 31.89 -36.87
CA ARG A 16 7.73 31.57 -35.56
C ARG A 16 7.45 30.07 -35.35
N VAL A 17 7.91 29.24 -36.28
CA VAL A 17 7.88 27.77 -36.26
C VAL A 17 9.21 27.34 -36.88
N ASP A 18 10.23 27.16 -36.03
CA ASP A 18 11.62 26.78 -36.37
C ASP A 18 12.48 26.61 -35.08
N ALA A 19 11.86 26.28 -33.95
CA ALA A 19 12.53 26.24 -32.64
C ALA A 19 12.66 24.81 -32.08
N ASN A 20 11.63 23.97 -32.23
CA ASN A 20 11.58 22.63 -31.65
C ASN A 20 12.49 21.64 -32.42
N VAL A 21 12.38 21.61 -33.75
CA VAL A 21 13.15 20.78 -34.72
C VAL A 21 14.64 20.69 -34.41
N HIS A 22 15.23 21.80 -33.96
CA HIS A 22 16.68 21.95 -33.82
C HIS A 22 17.19 21.79 -32.39
N LEU A 23 16.34 21.41 -31.43
CA LEU A 23 16.80 20.92 -30.12
C LEU A 23 17.13 19.42 -30.17
N GLN A 24 16.29 18.62 -30.85
CA GLN A 24 16.43 17.15 -30.96
C GLN A 24 17.72 16.64 -31.62
N ASN A 25 18.52 17.51 -32.26
CA ASN A 25 19.78 17.16 -32.92
C ASN A 25 20.99 17.95 -32.35
N ALA A 26 20.81 18.64 -31.21
CA ALA A 26 21.79 19.61 -30.71
C ALA A 26 22.47 19.23 -29.38
N LEU A 27 21.75 18.62 -28.42
CA LEU A 27 22.21 18.39 -27.03
C LEU A 27 23.37 17.35 -26.87
N TYR A 28 23.77 16.73 -27.98
CA TYR A 28 24.47 15.45 -28.06
C TYR A 28 25.99 15.50 -27.80
N LYS A 29 26.49 16.46 -27.00
CA LYS A 29 27.94 16.63 -26.72
C LYS A 29 28.33 16.99 -25.28
N ARG A 30 27.38 17.41 -24.45
CA ARG A 30 27.59 17.60 -22.99
C ARG A 30 26.53 16.88 -22.15
N GLN A 31 25.40 16.49 -22.74
CA GLN A 31 24.45 15.58 -22.11
C GLN A 31 25.00 14.15 -22.20
N LEU A 32 25.31 13.55 -21.06
CA LEU A 32 25.65 12.12 -20.99
C LEU A 32 24.37 11.29 -20.85
N GLN A 33 23.72 10.99 -21.97
CA GLN A 33 22.58 10.08 -22.00
C GLN A 33 23.07 8.64 -21.79
N MET A 34 22.69 8.01 -20.67
CA MET A 34 23.29 6.74 -20.26
C MET A 34 22.83 5.51 -21.08
N ALA A 35 21.88 5.67 -22.01
CA ALA A 35 21.43 4.59 -22.89
C ALA A 35 22.53 4.00 -23.79
N ASP A 36 23.58 4.76 -24.12
CA ASP A 36 24.75 4.29 -24.88
C ASP A 36 25.97 3.95 -23.98
N MET A 37 25.97 4.33 -22.69
CA MET A 37 27.18 4.35 -21.84
C MET A 37 27.42 3.13 -20.94
N THR A 38 26.60 2.09 -21.05
CA THR A 38 26.99 0.73 -20.62
C THR A 38 28.29 0.29 -21.32
N SER A 39 28.61 0.85 -22.50
CA SER A 39 29.88 0.72 -23.20
C SER A 39 31.04 1.52 -22.57
N ASP A 40 30.87 2.81 -22.25
CA ASP A 40 31.99 3.72 -21.91
C ASP A 40 32.41 3.65 -20.43
N MET A 41 31.53 3.20 -19.52
CA MET A 41 31.94 2.86 -18.14
C MET A 41 32.99 1.73 -18.08
N SER A 42 33.15 0.93 -19.15
CA SER A 42 34.24 -0.04 -19.28
C SER A 42 35.55 0.57 -19.84
N MET A 43 35.44 1.60 -20.70
CA MET A 43 36.57 2.17 -21.43
C MET A 43 37.26 3.32 -20.66
N GLY A 44 36.50 4.11 -19.91
CA GLY A 44 36.97 5.36 -19.30
C GLY A 44 38.02 5.24 -18.18
N HIS A 45 38.03 4.15 -17.40
CA HIS A 45 38.94 3.99 -16.25
C HIS A 45 39.71 2.65 -16.25
N ARG A 46 40.76 2.59 -17.09
CA ARG A 46 41.79 1.52 -17.03
C ARG A 46 42.70 1.64 -15.79
N ARG A 47 42.15 1.49 -14.57
CA ARG A 47 42.79 1.06 -13.29
C ARG A 47 41.83 1.28 -12.11
N GLU A 48 41.85 0.34 -11.15
CA GLU A 48 41.11 0.33 -9.87
C GLU A 48 39.58 0.15 -10.08
N VAL A 49 38.95 -1.03 -9.98
CA VAL A 49 39.09 -2.27 -9.15
C VAL A 49 38.36 -2.20 -7.78
N ALA A 50 37.17 -1.60 -7.75
CA ALA A 50 36.19 -1.69 -6.65
C ALA A 50 34.74 -1.60 -7.18
N PRO A 51 33.72 -2.11 -6.45
CA PRO A 51 32.32 -1.86 -6.77
C PRO A 51 31.96 -0.41 -6.44
N LEU A 52 31.54 0.35 -7.46
CA LEU A 52 31.29 1.80 -7.39
C LEU A 52 30.42 2.18 -6.19
N SER A 53 30.96 2.97 -5.26
CA SER A 53 30.17 3.48 -4.14
C SER A 53 29.36 4.71 -4.54
N MET A 54 28.23 4.90 -3.86
CA MET A 54 27.38 6.09 -4.01
C MET A 54 28.14 7.40 -3.74
N SER A 55 29.21 7.35 -2.94
CA SER A 55 30.12 8.48 -2.64
C SER A 55 31.15 8.78 -3.74
N GLU A 56 31.38 7.89 -4.69
CA GLU A 56 32.29 8.07 -5.84
C GLU A 56 31.53 8.46 -7.12
N LEU A 57 30.20 8.46 -7.08
CA LEU A 57 29.34 8.67 -8.25
C LEU A 57 29.52 10.05 -8.88
N ASP A 58 29.67 11.12 -8.10
CA ASP A 58 29.93 12.48 -8.61
C ASP A 58 31.27 12.54 -9.38
N GLU A 59 32.30 11.78 -8.97
CA GLU A 59 33.61 11.73 -9.63
C GLU A 59 33.60 10.85 -10.89
N VAL A 60 32.86 9.74 -10.88
CA VAL A 60 32.68 8.87 -12.06
C VAL A 60 31.81 9.52 -13.14
N MET A 61 30.78 10.29 -12.73
CA MET A 61 30.03 11.16 -13.63
C MET A 61 30.82 12.43 -14.03
N ALA A 62 32.06 12.58 -13.53
CA ALA A 62 32.98 13.70 -13.72
C ALA A 62 32.30 15.08 -13.62
N LEU A 63 31.48 15.24 -12.58
CA LEU A 63 30.79 16.49 -12.29
C LEU A 63 31.79 17.57 -11.86
N GLY A 64 31.47 18.82 -12.21
CA GLY A 64 32.29 19.97 -11.83
C GLY A 64 32.35 20.15 -10.31
N PRO A 65 33.38 20.82 -9.73
CA PRO A 65 33.57 20.96 -8.28
C PRO A 65 32.55 21.88 -7.58
N ASN A 66 31.43 22.16 -8.24
CA ASN A 66 30.26 22.87 -7.73
C ASN A 66 28.95 22.14 -8.06
N SER A 67 28.99 21.04 -8.82
CA SER A 67 27.86 20.14 -9.06
C SER A 67 27.86 19.01 -8.01
N ALA A 68 26.68 18.43 -7.74
CA ALA A 68 26.49 17.25 -6.90
C ALA A 68 25.14 16.56 -7.19
N LEU A 69 25.07 15.24 -7.01
CA LEU A 69 23.84 14.44 -7.15
C LEU A 69 23.07 14.32 -5.84
N GLU A 70 21.86 14.87 -5.77
CA GLU A 70 20.99 14.80 -4.59
C GLU A 70 19.86 13.76 -4.76
N VAL A 71 19.71 12.84 -3.79
CA VAL A 71 18.64 11.81 -3.81
C VAL A 71 17.27 12.46 -3.62
N THR A 72 16.41 12.37 -4.63
CA THR A 72 15.04 12.94 -4.62
C THR A 72 13.95 11.91 -4.33
N ARG A 73 14.13 10.65 -4.75
CA ARG A 73 13.17 9.55 -4.55
C ARG A 73 13.88 8.21 -4.42
N SER A 74 13.17 7.22 -3.88
CA SER A 74 13.51 5.81 -4.06
C SER A 74 12.31 4.92 -4.35
N ALA A 75 12.59 3.74 -4.90
CA ALA A 75 11.70 2.58 -5.01
C ALA A 75 12.50 1.29 -4.74
N SER A 76 11.81 0.16 -4.58
CA SER A 76 12.43 -1.17 -4.49
C SER A 76 12.07 -1.97 -5.73
N THR A 77 12.98 -2.80 -6.23
CA THR A 77 12.71 -3.75 -7.32
C THR A 77 12.16 -5.07 -6.77
N VAL A 78 11.64 -5.94 -7.65
CA VAL A 78 11.34 -7.34 -7.28
C VAL A 78 12.57 -8.16 -6.88
N GLN A 79 13.78 -7.66 -7.16
CA GLN A 79 15.04 -8.39 -7.01
C GLN A 79 15.71 -8.19 -5.64
N GLY A 80 15.18 -7.30 -4.79
CA GLY A 80 15.80 -6.91 -3.51
C GLY A 80 16.92 -5.86 -3.68
N THR A 81 16.92 -5.14 -4.80
CA THR A 81 17.73 -3.95 -5.06
C THR A 81 16.87 -2.69 -4.91
N ARG A 82 17.51 -1.52 -4.90
CA ARG A 82 16.86 -0.25 -4.62
C ARG A 82 17.15 0.76 -5.73
N LEU A 83 16.10 1.32 -6.31
CA LEU A 83 16.21 2.42 -7.27
C LEU A 83 16.31 3.74 -6.49
N LEU A 84 17.30 4.57 -6.79
CA LEU A 84 17.45 5.93 -6.27
C LEU A 84 17.42 6.92 -7.44
N ARG A 85 16.45 7.86 -7.44
CA ARG A 85 16.38 8.95 -8.44
C ARG A 85 17.09 10.18 -7.90
N LEU A 86 18.09 10.64 -8.64
CA LEU A 86 19.04 11.68 -8.28
C LEU A 86 18.82 12.91 -9.18
N GLN A 87 18.87 14.10 -8.59
CA GLN A 87 18.86 15.38 -9.31
C GLN A 87 20.27 15.97 -9.27
N GLU A 88 20.85 16.30 -10.42
CA GLU A 88 22.08 17.10 -10.42
C GLU A 88 21.75 18.52 -9.95
N THR A 89 22.52 19.05 -9.00
CA THR A 89 22.44 20.45 -8.59
C THR A 89 23.79 21.12 -8.80
N PHE A 90 23.80 22.37 -9.26
CA PHE A 90 24.99 23.21 -9.35
C PHE A 90 24.87 24.37 -8.37
N LYS A 91 25.77 24.41 -7.38
CA LYS A 91 25.75 25.35 -6.24
C LYS A 91 24.42 25.35 -5.47
N GLY A 92 23.77 24.19 -5.36
CA GLY A 92 22.47 24.03 -4.70
C GLY A 92 21.29 24.60 -5.49
N LYS A 93 21.43 24.81 -6.81
CA LYS A 93 20.31 25.01 -7.74
C LYS A 93 20.16 23.75 -8.60
N PRO A 94 18.95 23.23 -8.85
CA PRO A 94 18.79 22.09 -9.75
C PRO A 94 19.25 22.46 -11.16
N VAL A 95 19.86 21.49 -11.85
CA VAL A 95 20.19 21.56 -13.27
C VAL A 95 19.02 20.95 -14.05
N ASN A 96 18.42 21.76 -14.92
CA ASN A 96 17.21 21.44 -15.64
C ASN A 96 17.48 20.28 -16.62
N ASP A 97 16.69 19.21 -16.51
CA ASP A 97 16.77 17.94 -17.27
C ASP A 97 17.94 17.01 -16.86
N ALA A 98 18.70 17.37 -15.82
CA ALA A 98 19.82 16.58 -15.29
C ALA A 98 19.34 15.61 -14.19
N VAL A 99 18.71 14.51 -14.61
CA VAL A 99 18.16 13.50 -13.70
C VAL A 99 18.75 12.13 -14.02
N LEU A 100 19.25 11.48 -12.97
CA LEU A 100 19.95 10.19 -13.03
C LEU A 100 19.29 9.23 -12.05
N THR A 101 18.88 8.06 -12.49
CA THR A 101 18.37 6.98 -11.62
C THR A 101 19.35 5.84 -11.60
N VAL A 102 19.81 5.48 -10.40
CA VAL A 102 20.74 4.37 -10.17
C VAL A 102 20.01 3.21 -9.51
N GLU A 103 20.32 1.99 -9.95
CA GLU A 103 20.02 0.77 -9.20
C GLU A 103 21.17 0.52 -8.22
N THR A 104 20.85 0.32 -6.94
CA THR A 104 21.81 0.04 -5.89
C THR A 104 21.56 -1.28 -5.19
N ASP A 105 22.55 -1.71 -4.43
CA ASP A 105 22.35 -2.68 -3.35
C ASP A 105 21.24 -2.24 -2.37
N SER A 106 20.80 -3.18 -1.53
CA SER A 106 19.71 -2.97 -0.57
C SER A 106 20.00 -1.88 0.48
N THR A 107 21.27 -1.54 0.73
CA THR A 107 21.66 -0.47 1.67
C THR A 107 21.71 0.93 1.03
N GLY A 108 21.78 1.03 -0.30
CA GLY A 108 21.92 2.30 -1.01
C GLY A 108 23.36 2.80 -1.14
N GLN A 109 24.36 1.92 -0.99
CA GLN A 109 25.78 2.28 -0.93
C GLN A 109 26.58 1.87 -2.17
N HIS A 110 26.18 0.84 -2.91
CA HIS A 110 26.88 0.38 -4.13
C HIS A 110 25.97 0.41 -5.35
N VAL A 111 26.47 1.00 -6.45
CA VAL A 111 25.74 1.18 -7.72
C VAL A 111 25.98 -0.01 -8.65
N TYR A 112 24.90 -0.57 -9.22
CA TYR A 112 24.92 -1.68 -10.16
C TYR A 112 24.68 -1.24 -11.61
N ASP A 113 23.59 -0.50 -11.84
CA ASP A 113 23.17 0.09 -13.13
C ASP A 113 22.77 1.57 -12.95
N ALA A 114 22.71 2.32 -14.04
CA ALA A 114 22.32 3.73 -14.08
C ALA A 114 21.55 4.06 -15.37
N SER A 115 20.59 4.99 -15.29
CA SER A 115 19.79 5.46 -16.44
C SER A 115 19.43 6.94 -16.28
N GLY A 116 19.42 7.70 -17.38
CA GLY A 116 19.11 9.14 -17.37
C GLY A 116 20.23 10.00 -17.96
N ALA A 117 20.36 11.24 -17.48
CA ALA A 117 21.28 12.24 -18.00
C ALA A 117 21.87 13.17 -16.92
N VAL A 118 23.12 13.58 -17.12
CA VAL A 118 23.86 14.61 -16.35
C VAL A 118 24.62 15.53 -17.30
N TYR A 119 25.03 16.73 -16.85
CA TYR A 119 25.68 17.74 -17.70
C TYR A 119 27.04 18.19 -17.16
N GLN A 120 28.10 17.96 -17.95
CA GLN A 120 29.47 18.31 -17.57
C GLN A 120 29.88 19.74 -17.98
N GLY A 121 30.76 20.35 -17.19
CA GLY A 121 31.42 21.63 -17.51
C GLY A 121 30.58 22.89 -17.26
N ILE A 122 29.56 22.82 -16.40
CA ILE A 122 28.63 23.94 -16.11
C ILE A 122 29.39 25.21 -15.67
N GLU A 123 30.44 25.08 -14.85
CA GLU A 123 31.27 26.20 -14.40
C GLU A 123 32.11 26.88 -15.50
N GLU A 124 32.22 26.30 -16.70
CA GLU A 124 32.86 26.95 -17.84
C GLU A 124 31.95 28.03 -18.47
N ASP A 125 30.63 27.84 -18.40
CA ASP A 125 29.63 28.73 -19.01
C ASP A 125 29.00 29.70 -18.01
N THR A 126 28.86 29.28 -16.74
CA THR A 126 28.18 30.07 -15.71
C THR A 126 28.75 29.88 -14.31
N ASP A 127 28.80 30.96 -13.53
CA ASP A 127 29.02 30.89 -12.09
C ASP A 127 27.73 30.66 -11.28
N GLY A 128 26.59 30.45 -11.96
CA GLY A 128 25.27 30.27 -11.36
C GLY A 128 24.56 31.57 -10.95
N THR A 129 25.16 32.75 -11.17
CA THR A 129 24.60 34.04 -10.74
C THR A 129 23.76 34.72 -11.82
N GLY A 130 22.68 35.38 -11.39
CA GLY A 130 21.83 36.22 -12.23
C GLY A 130 22.03 37.70 -11.94
N ASN A 131 21.75 38.55 -12.94
CA ASN A 131 21.66 40.00 -12.80
C ASN A 131 20.23 40.48 -12.50
N ILE A 132 19.22 39.62 -12.71
CA ILE A 132 17.81 39.86 -12.37
C ILE A 132 17.35 38.90 -11.27
N ASP A 133 16.30 39.28 -10.55
CA ASP A 133 15.62 38.46 -9.53
C ASP A 133 14.35 37.78 -10.08
N SER A 134 13.73 36.92 -9.25
CA SER A 134 12.52 36.17 -9.60
C SER A 134 11.31 37.08 -9.87
N GLN A 135 11.20 38.23 -9.19
CA GLN A 135 10.14 39.19 -9.46
C GLN A 135 10.33 39.83 -10.85
N THR A 136 11.55 40.22 -11.19
CA THR A 136 11.89 40.74 -12.51
C THR A 136 11.63 39.70 -13.61
N ALA A 137 11.92 38.41 -13.34
CA ALA A 137 11.61 37.33 -14.27
C ALA A 137 10.10 37.09 -14.45
N LEU A 138 9.31 37.20 -13.36
CA LEU A 138 7.85 37.17 -13.41
C LEU A 138 7.29 38.34 -14.24
N ASP A 139 7.72 39.57 -13.94
CA ASP A 139 7.30 40.79 -14.65
C ASP A 139 7.56 40.65 -16.16
N ILE A 140 8.73 40.12 -16.54
CA ILE A 140 9.09 39.85 -17.94
C ILE A 140 8.14 38.83 -18.60
N CYS A 141 7.76 37.75 -17.91
CA CYS A 141 6.84 36.75 -18.44
C CYS A 141 5.40 37.28 -18.56
N VAL A 142 4.95 38.08 -17.58
CA VAL A 142 3.66 38.79 -17.58
C VAL A 142 3.58 39.78 -18.76
N THR A 143 4.63 40.59 -18.98
CA THR A 143 4.72 41.50 -20.13
C THR A 143 4.78 40.76 -21.47
N LEU A 144 5.46 39.61 -21.55
CA LEU A 144 5.55 38.83 -22.80
C LEU A 144 4.19 38.29 -23.24
N ASN A 145 3.39 37.79 -22.30
CA ASN A 145 2.04 37.28 -22.56
C ASN A 145 0.99 38.39 -22.70
N GLY A 146 1.30 39.60 -22.23
CA GLY A 146 0.45 40.79 -22.32
C GLY A 146 -0.52 40.93 -21.14
N ASP A 147 -0.27 40.23 -20.03
CA ASP A 147 -1.11 40.24 -18.84
C ASP A 147 -0.81 41.44 -17.89
N ASP A 148 0.07 42.39 -18.30
CA ASP A 148 0.45 43.61 -17.56
C ASP A 148 -0.72 44.44 -17.02
N ALA A 149 -1.86 44.41 -17.71
CA ALA A 149 -3.03 45.21 -17.38
C ALA A 149 -3.98 44.52 -16.39
N ILE A 150 -3.68 43.27 -16.00
CA ILE A 150 -4.58 42.36 -15.29
C ILE A 150 -3.86 41.64 -14.14
N THR A 151 -2.83 42.26 -13.57
CA THR A 151 -1.99 41.69 -12.48
C THR A 151 -2.76 41.31 -11.22
N ASP A 152 -3.94 41.89 -11.00
CA ASP A 152 -4.83 41.55 -9.89
C ASP A 152 -5.60 40.22 -10.12
N ASP A 153 -5.64 39.72 -11.36
CA ASP A 153 -6.23 38.43 -11.79
C ASP A 153 -5.15 37.33 -11.98
N ILE A 154 -3.99 37.47 -11.29
CA ILE A 154 -2.86 36.54 -11.34
C ILE A 154 -2.66 35.86 -9.98
N THR A 155 -2.71 34.53 -9.95
CA THR A 155 -2.34 33.75 -8.74
C THR A 155 -1.46 32.55 -9.04
N SER A 156 -1.17 31.75 -8.00
CA SER A 156 -0.47 30.46 -8.07
C SER A 156 0.89 30.55 -8.77
N VAL A 157 1.59 31.65 -8.51
CA VAL A 157 2.89 31.98 -9.10
C VAL A 157 3.99 31.05 -8.60
N LYS A 158 4.74 30.47 -9.54
CA LYS A 158 6.00 29.73 -9.36
C LYS A 158 7.10 30.49 -10.12
N SER A 159 8.28 30.66 -9.52
CA SER A 159 9.42 31.32 -10.17
C SER A 159 10.73 30.78 -9.60
N GLU A 160 11.02 29.51 -9.89
CA GLU A 160 12.17 28.78 -9.34
C GLU A 160 13.45 29.06 -10.12
N ALA A 161 14.59 29.07 -9.43
CA ALA A 161 15.89 29.44 -9.99
C ALA A 161 16.71 28.18 -10.28
N GLU A 162 16.92 27.89 -11.56
CA GLU A 162 17.54 26.65 -12.05
C GLU A 162 18.75 26.98 -12.94
N ILE A 163 19.54 25.96 -13.28
CA ILE A 163 20.53 26.04 -14.38
C ILE A 163 19.94 25.35 -15.61
N PHE A 164 19.75 26.09 -16.68
CA PHE A 164 19.26 25.58 -17.97
C PHE A 164 20.42 25.38 -18.93
N VAL A 165 20.31 24.41 -19.84
CA VAL A 165 21.25 24.26 -20.97
C VAL A 165 20.59 24.83 -22.23
N ASP A 166 21.34 25.61 -23.02
CA ASP A 166 20.86 26.08 -24.31
C ASP A 166 21.21 25.10 -25.46
N LYS A 167 20.50 25.24 -26.58
CA LYS A 167 20.70 24.49 -27.84
C LYS A 167 22.09 24.63 -28.50
N GLU A 168 23.06 25.23 -27.80
CA GLU A 168 24.46 25.37 -28.20
C GLU A 168 25.38 24.76 -27.12
N ASP A 169 24.83 23.84 -26.31
CA ASP A 169 25.42 23.08 -25.20
C ASP A 169 25.98 23.91 -24.03
N ARG A 170 25.44 25.13 -23.81
CA ARG A 170 25.93 26.02 -22.73
C ARG A 170 24.95 26.11 -21.58
N ALA A 171 25.46 25.93 -20.37
CA ALA A 171 24.71 26.17 -19.15
C ALA A 171 24.51 27.68 -18.88
N TYR A 172 23.33 28.03 -18.36
CA TYR A 172 23.00 29.38 -17.92
C TYR A 172 22.04 29.38 -16.73
N PRO A 173 22.15 30.35 -15.81
CA PRO A 173 21.19 30.49 -14.72
C PRO A 173 19.92 31.12 -15.27
N GLY A 174 18.77 30.58 -14.90
CA GLY A 174 17.48 31.10 -15.35
C GLY A 174 16.39 30.94 -14.30
N TYR A 175 15.18 31.33 -14.69
CA TYR A 175 13.97 31.13 -13.92
C TYR A 175 12.93 30.34 -14.73
N LEU A 176 12.42 29.25 -14.17
CA LEU A 176 11.16 28.63 -14.60
C LEU A 176 10.02 29.41 -13.94
N VAL A 177 9.37 30.26 -14.74
CA VAL A 177 8.25 31.11 -14.32
C VAL A 177 6.95 30.46 -14.79
N GLN A 178 6.04 30.17 -13.86
CA GLN A 178 4.67 29.77 -14.14
C GLN A 178 3.72 30.66 -13.34
N TYR A 179 2.60 31.05 -13.91
CA TYR A 179 1.54 31.73 -13.17
C TYR A 179 0.19 31.42 -13.81
N LEU A 180 -0.89 31.78 -13.13
CA LEU A 180 -2.24 31.38 -13.47
C LEU A 180 -3.11 32.64 -13.69
N VAL A 181 -3.79 32.74 -14.85
CA VAL A 181 -4.45 33.96 -15.37
C VAL A 181 -5.91 33.73 -15.72
N ILE A 182 -6.81 34.54 -15.16
CA ILE A 182 -8.17 34.08 -14.87
C ILE A 182 -9.23 35.19 -15.08
N GLN A 183 -9.82 35.31 -16.29
CA GLN A 183 -10.75 36.42 -16.64
C GLN A 183 -12.08 36.05 -17.34
N GLU A 184 -13.19 36.03 -16.59
CA GLU A 184 -14.60 35.84 -17.01
C GLU A 184 -15.04 34.70 -17.97
N SER A 185 -14.18 34.09 -18.81
CA SER A 185 -14.47 32.78 -19.44
C SER A 185 -13.31 31.89 -19.99
N GLN A 186 -12.02 32.21 -19.91
CA GLN A 186 -10.89 31.31 -20.22
C GLN A 186 -9.80 31.30 -19.12
N GLU A 187 -9.35 30.12 -18.65
CA GLU A 187 -8.20 30.01 -17.73
C GLU A 187 -6.92 29.69 -18.50
N ARG A 188 -5.80 30.27 -18.08
CA ARG A 188 -4.50 30.06 -18.71
C ARG A 188 -3.43 29.87 -17.63
N ARG A 189 -2.51 28.91 -17.78
CA ARG A 189 -1.24 28.85 -17.03
C ARG A 189 -0.10 29.18 -17.99
N PRO A 190 0.20 30.46 -18.26
CA PRO A 190 1.42 30.82 -18.98
C PRO A 190 2.65 30.33 -18.23
N THR A 191 3.60 29.81 -19.00
CA THR A 191 4.92 29.41 -18.53
C THR A 191 5.99 30.11 -19.38
N CYS A 192 7.09 30.56 -18.77
CA CYS A 192 8.28 31.06 -19.44
C CYS A 192 9.55 30.48 -18.82
N LEU A 193 10.59 30.29 -19.64
CA LEU A 193 11.97 30.18 -19.19
C LEU A 193 12.67 31.51 -19.42
N VAL A 194 13.26 32.11 -18.38
CA VAL A 194 13.88 33.45 -18.45
C VAL A 194 15.36 33.37 -18.09
N ASP A 195 16.26 33.80 -18.98
CA ASP A 195 17.70 33.88 -18.73
C ASP A 195 17.98 34.94 -17.64
N ALA A 196 18.49 34.51 -16.48
CA ALA A 196 18.66 35.38 -15.32
C ALA A 196 19.82 36.38 -15.50
N ARG A 197 20.61 36.29 -16.58
CA ARG A 197 21.74 37.19 -16.85
C ARG A 197 21.32 38.46 -17.58
N ASP A 198 20.28 38.41 -18.43
CA ASP A 198 19.86 39.52 -19.28
C ASP A 198 18.33 39.72 -19.38
N GLY A 199 17.51 38.84 -18.80
CA GLY A 199 16.05 38.89 -18.87
C GLY A 199 15.47 38.39 -20.20
N ARG A 200 16.26 37.72 -21.04
CA ARG A 200 15.79 37.14 -22.30
C ARG A 200 14.95 35.89 -22.03
N VAL A 201 13.68 35.93 -22.42
CA VAL A 201 12.84 34.72 -22.46
C VAL A 201 13.38 33.76 -23.54
N THR A 202 13.59 32.50 -23.17
CA THR A 202 14.17 31.47 -24.03
C THR A 202 13.11 30.50 -24.57
N MET A 203 12.09 30.18 -23.77
CA MET A 203 10.90 29.40 -24.15
C MET A 203 9.63 29.95 -23.47
N THR A 204 8.45 29.65 -24.02
CA THR A 204 7.15 29.91 -23.39
C THR A 204 6.06 29.01 -23.95
N TRP A 205 5.13 28.56 -23.10
CA TRP A 205 3.98 27.71 -23.46
C TRP A 205 2.81 27.88 -22.46
N GLY A 206 1.72 27.15 -22.65
CA GLY A 206 0.59 27.07 -21.72
C GLY A 206 0.34 25.62 -21.29
N ALA A 207 -0.07 25.40 -20.05
CA ALA A 207 -0.35 24.07 -19.49
C ALA A 207 -1.83 23.91 -19.07
N LEU A 208 -2.80 24.09 -20.01
CA LEU A 208 -4.24 24.31 -19.73
C LEU A 208 -5.23 24.38 -20.97
N ASP A 209 -6.42 23.66 -21.11
CA ASP A 209 -7.79 24.15 -21.61
C ASP A 209 -9.24 23.41 -21.35
N THR A 210 -9.78 22.79 -20.23
CA THR A 210 -11.26 22.46 -19.77
C THR A 210 -12.05 21.10 -19.25
N CYS A 211 -11.61 20.04 -18.46
CA CYS A 211 -12.34 18.70 -18.15
C CYS A 211 -12.42 18.05 -16.68
N SER A 212 -13.27 17.13 -16.05
CA SER A 212 -14.38 16.10 -16.34
C SER A 212 -15.38 15.50 -15.15
N GLN A 213 -16.41 14.54 -15.27
CA GLN A 213 -17.71 14.27 -14.39
C GLN A 213 -18.31 12.82 -13.95
N CYS A 214 -18.76 12.56 -12.67
CA CYS A 214 -19.50 11.38 -12.01
C CYS A 214 -20.64 10.63 -12.75
N ASP A 215 -20.76 9.31 -12.46
CA ASP A 215 -21.61 8.36 -13.22
C ASP A 215 -22.43 7.32 -12.38
N VAL A 216 -22.65 7.59 -11.10
CA VAL A 216 -23.76 7.20 -10.16
C VAL A 216 -23.27 7.65 -8.77
N LYS A 217 -24.15 7.72 -7.78
CA LYS A 217 -24.36 9.01 -7.16
C LYS A 217 -25.04 8.82 -5.74
N GLY A 218 -25.00 9.70 -4.70
CA GLY A 218 -25.43 9.41 -3.31
C GLY A 218 -24.99 10.32 -2.16
N THR A 219 -24.89 9.81 -0.93
CA THR A 219 -25.70 10.38 0.19
C THR A 219 -25.27 9.88 1.63
N GLY A 220 -24.28 10.48 2.36
CA GLY A 220 -23.41 9.80 3.41
C GLY A 220 -22.73 10.49 4.67
N GLY A 221 -22.41 10.97 5.92
CA GLY A 221 -22.86 10.85 7.39
C GLY A 221 -24.23 11.39 7.96
N ASN A 222 -24.41 12.37 8.88
CA ASN A 222 -25.79 12.66 9.45
C ASN A 222 -26.21 14.14 9.71
N ARG A 223 -27.04 14.46 10.73
CA ARG A 223 -27.42 15.87 11.07
C ARG A 223 -26.32 16.59 11.85
N LYS A 224 -25.54 15.86 12.66
CA LYS A 224 -24.51 16.43 13.54
C LYS A 224 -23.29 16.89 12.75
N ILE A 225 -22.63 15.98 12.04
CA ILE A 225 -21.54 16.27 11.09
C ILE A 225 -21.98 16.98 9.81
N GLY A 226 -23.24 17.42 9.77
CA GLY A 226 -23.88 17.87 8.55
C GLY A 226 -24.12 16.71 7.58
N LYS A 227 -24.96 17.00 6.57
CA LYS A 227 -24.86 16.26 5.31
C LYS A 227 -23.41 16.22 4.83
N ILE A 228 -23.10 15.08 4.28
CA ILE A 228 -21.89 14.58 3.66
C ILE A 228 -22.47 13.60 2.64
N HIS A 229 -23.37 14.12 1.78
CA HIS A 229 -23.61 13.64 0.42
C HIS A 229 -22.37 12.87 -0.05
N TYR A 230 -22.34 11.77 -0.82
CA TYR A 230 -21.23 10.75 -0.70
C TYR A 230 -19.98 10.30 -1.65
N GLY A 231 -19.23 10.91 -2.57
CA GLY A 231 -19.29 11.13 -4.04
C GLY A 231 -19.16 12.49 -4.72
N GLU A 232 -18.28 13.22 -4.12
CA GLU A 232 -17.66 14.34 -4.69
C GLU A 232 -16.23 13.88 -4.84
N LEU A 233 -15.52 14.59 -5.72
CA LEU A 233 -14.28 14.15 -6.31
C LEU A 233 -13.43 13.70 -5.15
N HIS A 234 -12.65 12.63 -5.34
CA HIS A 234 -11.77 12.12 -4.31
C HIS A 234 -12.83 11.81 -3.14
N LYS A 235 -13.83 10.92 -3.39
CA LYS A 235 -14.70 10.10 -2.48
C LYS A 235 -16.05 9.56 -3.14
N CYS A 236 -16.38 9.65 -4.47
CA CYS A 236 -17.47 8.83 -5.13
C CYS A 236 -17.20 7.32 -4.92
N LEU A 237 -18.28 6.53 -4.81
CA LEU A 237 -18.23 5.11 -4.45
C LEU A 237 -18.13 4.20 -5.66
N ASP A 238 -18.01 2.89 -5.42
CA ASP A 238 -17.61 1.89 -6.39
C ASP A 238 -18.70 0.79 -6.54
N VAL A 239 -18.74 0.07 -7.68
CA VAL A 239 -19.99 -0.19 -8.44
C VAL A 239 -20.25 -1.63 -8.89
N LYS A 240 -21.53 -1.85 -9.20
CA LYS A 240 -22.12 -2.82 -10.13
C LYS A 240 -23.51 -2.31 -10.57
N ARG A 241 -23.54 -1.43 -11.58
CA ARG A 241 -24.77 -0.82 -12.17
C ARG A 241 -25.38 -1.76 -13.21
N VAL A 242 -26.71 -1.86 -13.29
CA VAL A 242 -27.42 -2.65 -14.31
C VAL A 242 -28.64 -1.88 -14.84
N ASN A 243 -28.46 -1.18 -15.97
CA ASN A 243 -29.41 -0.19 -16.54
C ASN A 243 -29.59 1.05 -15.62
N ASP A 244 -30.81 1.60 -15.58
CA ASP A 244 -31.28 2.54 -14.55
C ASP A 244 -31.68 1.83 -13.24
N THR A 245 -31.01 0.71 -12.91
CA THR A 245 -31.05 0.13 -11.58
C THR A 245 -29.63 -0.16 -11.14
N CYS A 246 -29.25 0.55 -10.10
CA CYS A 246 -27.90 0.60 -9.62
C CYS A 246 -27.91 -0.14 -8.26
N TYR A 247 -26.98 -1.07 -8.04
CA TYR A 247 -27.03 -2.02 -6.91
C TYR A 247 -26.18 -1.50 -5.75
N THR A 248 -25.78 -2.35 -4.81
CA THR A 248 -25.03 -1.90 -3.62
C THR A 248 -23.81 -2.73 -3.26
N GLU A 249 -23.10 -3.14 -4.31
CA GLU A 249 -21.97 -4.07 -4.32
C GLU A 249 -20.78 -3.54 -5.12
N ASN A 250 -19.56 -3.70 -4.62
CA ASN A 250 -18.28 -3.43 -5.30
C ASN A 250 -17.27 -4.55 -5.02
N LYS A 251 -16.00 -4.45 -5.46
CA LYS A 251 -15.02 -5.54 -5.25
C LYS A 251 -14.75 -5.88 -3.77
N TYR A 252 -14.88 -4.91 -2.87
CA TYR A 252 -14.62 -5.05 -1.43
C TYR A 252 -15.86 -5.34 -0.58
N VAL A 253 -17.01 -4.73 -0.92
CA VAL A 253 -18.20 -4.68 -0.06
C VAL A 253 -19.46 -4.98 -0.86
N LYS A 254 -20.35 -5.83 -0.37
CA LYS A 254 -21.76 -5.90 -0.77
C LYS A 254 -22.65 -5.53 0.41
N VAL A 255 -23.48 -4.53 0.21
CA VAL A 255 -24.44 -4.07 1.20
C VAL A 255 -25.86 -4.54 0.83
N ILE A 256 -26.77 -4.70 1.79
CA ILE A 256 -28.11 -5.29 1.60
C ILE A 256 -29.16 -4.54 2.43
N ASP A 257 -30.25 -4.12 1.78
CA ASP A 257 -31.33 -3.32 2.38
C ASP A 257 -32.45 -4.24 2.84
N ASN A 258 -32.64 -4.33 4.16
CA ASN A 258 -33.65 -5.17 4.80
C ASN A 258 -35.05 -4.54 4.80
N LYS A 259 -35.23 -3.36 4.19
CA LYS A 259 -36.50 -2.63 3.99
C LYS A 259 -37.26 -2.35 5.29
N GLY A 260 -36.56 -2.17 6.40
CA GLY A 260 -37.13 -1.95 7.74
C GLY A 260 -37.73 -3.21 8.37
N LEU A 261 -37.50 -4.38 7.78
CA LEU A 261 -37.97 -5.66 8.29
C LEU A 261 -36.99 -6.23 9.31
N PHE A 262 -37.52 -7.06 10.20
CA PHE A 262 -36.70 -7.97 10.97
C PHE A 262 -36.22 -9.11 10.08
N LEU A 263 -35.01 -9.61 10.35
CA LEU A 263 -34.50 -10.84 9.73
C LEU A 263 -35.56 -11.96 9.84
N ASN A 264 -35.55 -12.90 8.89
CA ASN A 264 -36.60 -13.93 8.65
C ASN A 264 -37.90 -13.47 7.99
N SER A 265 -38.09 -12.17 7.71
CA SER A 265 -39.28 -11.66 7.01
C SER A 265 -39.29 -12.06 5.53
N SER A 266 -39.46 -13.35 5.26
CA SER A 266 -39.47 -13.95 3.92
C SER A 266 -40.62 -13.39 3.08
N SER A 267 -40.27 -12.49 2.17
CA SER A 267 -41.20 -11.80 1.28
C SER A 267 -41.21 -12.45 -0.10
N ALA A 268 -42.38 -12.85 -0.59
CA ALA A 268 -42.54 -13.29 -1.98
C ALA A 268 -42.40 -12.14 -3.02
N LEU A 269 -42.01 -10.94 -2.59
CA LEU A 269 -41.86 -9.73 -3.41
C LEU A 269 -40.42 -9.21 -3.48
N TYR A 270 -39.50 -9.67 -2.62
CA TYR A 270 -38.13 -9.17 -2.55
C TYR A 270 -37.13 -10.31 -2.29
N ASN A 271 -35.96 -10.24 -2.94
CA ASN A 271 -34.83 -11.11 -2.64
C ASN A 271 -33.90 -10.39 -1.64
N PHE A 272 -33.58 -11.05 -0.53
CA PHE A 272 -32.71 -10.51 0.54
C PHE A 272 -31.27 -11.05 0.50
N SER A 273 -30.94 -11.82 -0.55
CA SER A 273 -29.59 -12.30 -0.86
C SER A 273 -28.90 -11.49 -1.96
N ASP A 274 -29.66 -10.71 -2.74
CA ASP A 274 -29.10 -9.73 -3.66
C ASP A 274 -28.58 -8.53 -2.87
N ALA A 275 -27.62 -7.81 -3.44
CA ALA A 275 -27.35 -6.45 -3.00
C ALA A 275 -28.65 -5.63 -3.03
N ALA A 276 -28.76 -4.60 -2.18
CA ALA A 276 -29.83 -3.63 -2.35
C ALA A 276 -29.80 -3.00 -3.75
N SER A 277 -30.86 -2.27 -4.09
CA SER A 277 -30.94 -1.56 -5.36
C SER A 277 -31.84 -0.35 -5.29
N TYR A 278 -31.57 0.54 -6.23
CA TYR A 278 -32.03 1.92 -6.32
C TYR A 278 -32.02 2.34 -7.81
N ASP A 279 -32.71 3.43 -8.20
CA ASP A 279 -32.83 3.88 -9.62
C ASP A 279 -31.61 4.76 -10.03
N CYS A 280 -31.56 5.37 -11.22
CA CYS A 280 -30.43 6.17 -11.73
C CYS A 280 -30.92 7.58 -12.26
N VAL A 281 -31.42 8.45 -11.33
CA VAL A 281 -32.19 9.74 -11.37
C VAL A 281 -32.14 10.63 -10.06
N GLU A 282 -32.74 10.29 -8.89
CA GLU A 282 -32.54 10.88 -7.50
C GLU A 282 -32.94 9.92 -6.32
N ALA A 283 -32.03 9.44 -5.44
CA ALA A 283 -32.33 8.38 -4.41
C ALA A 283 -32.38 8.83 -2.95
N THR A 284 -33.05 8.01 -2.13
CA THR A 284 -32.93 8.11 -0.68
C THR A 284 -33.48 6.89 0.03
N ASP A 285 -33.08 6.80 1.29
CA ASP A 285 -33.65 5.95 2.31
C ASP A 285 -33.71 6.75 3.63
N GLN A 286 -34.09 8.02 3.50
CA GLN A 286 -34.19 9.04 4.55
C GLN A 286 -34.90 8.59 5.83
N ILE A 287 -34.15 8.34 6.92
CA ILE A 287 -34.71 7.94 8.21
C ILE A 287 -33.90 8.46 9.41
N ASN A 288 -34.64 8.81 10.48
CA ASN A 288 -34.14 9.21 11.79
C ASN A 288 -33.04 10.32 11.80
N GLY A 289 -33.11 11.24 10.84
CA GLY A 289 -32.19 12.37 10.73
C GLY A 289 -30.82 12.03 10.16
N ALA A 290 -30.54 10.76 9.91
CA ALA A 290 -29.83 10.35 8.72
C ALA A 290 -30.75 10.54 7.48
N TYR A 291 -30.17 10.41 6.30
CA TYR A 291 -30.75 10.72 5.00
C TYR A 291 -30.39 9.71 3.88
N SER A 292 -29.54 8.70 4.12
CA SER A 292 -29.65 7.34 3.55
C SER A 292 -28.77 6.29 4.24
N PRO A 293 -29.12 5.76 5.41
CA PRO A 293 -28.56 4.52 5.96
C PRO A 293 -27.65 3.65 5.10
N ILE A 294 -28.15 3.21 3.96
CA ILE A 294 -27.54 2.07 3.30
C ILE A 294 -26.10 2.42 2.85
N LEU A 295 -25.76 3.68 2.57
CA LEU A 295 -24.55 4.06 1.81
C LEU A 295 -23.26 4.13 2.58
N ASP A 296 -23.34 4.50 3.85
CA ASP A 296 -22.18 4.64 4.74
C ASP A 296 -21.47 3.30 4.87
N ALA A 297 -22.24 2.21 4.78
CA ALA A 297 -21.73 0.86 4.84
C ALA A 297 -20.73 0.62 3.72
N LEU A 298 -21.05 0.96 2.47
CA LEU A 298 -20.11 0.75 1.38
C LEU A 298 -19.01 1.81 1.35
N PHE A 299 -19.24 3.08 1.69
CA PHE A 299 -18.10 4.00 1.73
C PHE A 299 -17.13 3.65 2.83
N TYR A 300 -17.61 3.62 4.08
CA TYR A 300 -16.74 3.41 5.22
C TYR A 300 -16.24 1.99 5.25
N GLY A 301 -17.06 0.99 4.88
CA GLY A 301 -16.58 -0.38 4.72
C GLY A 301 -15.54 -0.52 3.60
N THR A 302 -15.67 0.22 2.50
CA THR A 302 -14.60 0.27 1.48
C THR A 302 -13.40 1.10 1.94
N THR A 303 -13.59 2.10 2.80
CA THR A 303 -12.51 2.90 3.40
C THR A 303 -11.69 2.04 4.36
N VAL A 304 -12.35 1.21 5.17
CA VAL A 304 -11.72 0.21 6.04
C VAL A 304 -11.00 -0.83 5.18
N ALA A 305 -11.64 -1.34 4.12
CA ALA A 305 -11.01 -2.30 3.23
C ALA A 305 -9.71 -1.77 2.58
N ARG A 306 -9.68 -0.48 2.22
CA ARG A 306 -8.50 0.19 1.66
C ARG A 306 -7.48 0.59 2.69
N MET A 307 -7.88 0.94 3.92
CA MET A 307 -6.92 1.08 5.01
C MET A 307 -6.09 -0.20 5.15
N PHE A 308 -6.72 -1.37 5.04
CA PHE A 308 -5.99 -2.65 5.07
C PHE A 308 -5.11 -2.84 3.81
N GLU A 309 -5.60 -2.50 2.61
CA GLU A 309 -4.85 -2.66 1.35
C GLU A 309 -3.66 -1.69 1.28
N ASP A 310 -3.88 -0.39 1.47
CA ASP A 310 -2.85 0.65 1.51
C ASP A 310 -1.84 0.43 2.66
N TRP A 311 -2.33 0.30 3.89
CA TRP A 311 -1.42 0.38 5.03
C TRP A 311 -0.71 -0.96 5.29
N TYR A 312 -1.33 -2.09 4.94
CA TYR A 312 -0.84 -3.43 5.30
C TYR A 312 -0.82 -4.44 4.14
N ASN A 313 -1.08 -4.01 2.90
CA ASN A 313 -1.04 -4.84 1.67
C ASN A 313 -1.89 -6.11 1.77
N THR A 314 -3.11 -5.97 2.27
CA THR A 314 -3.99 -7.11 2.61
C THR A 314 -5.46 -6.69 2.59
N THR A 315 -6.41 -7.61 2.45
CA THR A 315 -7.82 -7.34 2.72
C THR A 315 -8.11 -7.48 4.22
N PRO A 316 -9.19 -6.87 4.76
CA PRO A 316 -9.60 -7.14 6.14
C PRO A 316 -10.16 -8.56 6.30
N LEU A 317 -10.93 -9.02 5.30
CA LEU A 317 -11.55 -10.35 5.24
C LEU A 317 -11.08 -11.12 4.00
N ASP A 318 -11.17 -12.45 4.02
CA ASP A 318 -10.84 -13.37 2.92
C ASP A 318 -11.86 -13.32 1.75
N GLY A 319 -12.84 -12.42 1.82
CA GLY A 319 -13.87 -12.22 0.80
C GLY A 319 -14.57 -10.87 0.92
N GLN A 320 -15.48 -10.62 -0.01
CA GLN A 320 -16.27 -9.38 -0.07
C GLN A 320 -17.07 -9.18 1.24
N ILE A 321 -16.79 -8.09 1.95
CA ILE A 321 -17.44 -7.67 3.19
C ILE A 321 -18.93 -7.54 2.93
N LEU A 322 -19.75 -8.26 3.67
CA LEU A 322 -21.20 -8.12 3.59
C LEU A 322 -21.69 -7.15 4.68
N ILE A 323 -22.67 -6.29 4.35
CA ILE A 323 -23.26 -5.36 5.33
C ILE A 323 -24.78 -5.26 5.13
N ARG A 324 -25.61 -5.49 6.14
CA ARG A 324 -27.06 -5.32 6.10
C ARG A 324 -27.47 -4.02 6.79
N VAL A 325 -28.49 -3.37 6.26
CA VAL A 325 -28.89 -2.00 6.62
C VAL A 325 -30.42 -1.87 6.55
N HIS A 326 -31.01 -1.00 7.36
CA HIS A 326 -32.45 -1.02 7.70
C HIS A 326 -32.90 -2.32 8.36
N VAL A 327 -32.04 -2.89 9.20
CA VAL A 327 -32.47 -3.97 10.07
C VAL A 327 -33.47 -3.37 11.06
N GLY A 328 -34.71 -3.88 11.06
CA GLY A 328 -35.83 -3.39 11.87
C GLY A 328 -36.19 -1.90 11.68
N VAL A 329 -36.95 -1.33 12.62
CA VAL A 329 -37.38 0.09 12.61
C VAL A 329 -36.97 0.77 13.92
N ASN A 330 -36.33 1.93 13.83
CA ASN A 330 -35.80 2.72 14.96
C ASN A 330 -34.79 1.97 15.86
N ILE A 331 -34.07 1.00 15.30
CA ILE A 331 -33.13 0.12 16.00
C ILE A 331 -31.84 0.86 16.39
N SER A 332 -31.64 1.15 17.68
CA SER A 332 -30.37 1.70 18.21
C SER A 332 -29.26 0.64 18.33
N ASN A 333 -29.14 -0.28 17.38
CA ASN A 333 -28.15 -1.36 17.37
C ASN A 333 -27.43 -1.44 15.99
N ALA A 334 -26.13 -1.78 16.00
CA ALA A 334 -25.40 -2.41 14.90
C ALA A 334 -24.43 -3.46 15.44
N PHE A 335 -24.12 -4.43 14.58
CA PHE A 335 -23.57 -5.72 15.01
C PHE A 335 -23.04 -6.59 13.85
N TRP A 336 -21.87 -7.23 13.99
CA TRP A 336 -21.35 -8.20 13.02
C TRP A 336 -21.93 -9.60 13.23
N ASN A 337 -22.93 -10.02 12.44
CA ASN A 337 -23.66 -11.30 12.63
C ASN A 337 -22.85 -12.59 12.33
N GLY A 338 -21.52 -12.48 12.25
CA GLY A 338 -20.59 -13.53 11.87
C GLY A 338 -20.41 -13.70 10.35
N ARG A 339 -21.19 -13.00 9.53
CA ARG A 339 -21.08 -13.07 8.06
C ARG A 339 -21.19 -11.69 7.43
N GLU A 340 -22.03 -10.85 8.00
CA GLU A 340 -22.34 -9.51 7.52
C GLU A 340 -22.56 -8.55 8.68
N CYS A 341 -22.02 -7.34 8.56
CA CYS A 341 -22.24 -6.25 9.51
C CYS A 341 -23.69 -5.78 9.36
N GLU A 342 -24.52 -5.92 10.38
CA GLU A 342 -25.95 -5.62 10.34
C GLU A 342 -26.27 -4.36 11.12
N ILE A 343 -27.16 -3.52 10.58
CA ILE A 343 -27.24 -2.13 11.01
C ILE A 343 -28.67 -1.55 11.06
N GLY A 344 -28.98 -1.02 12.24
CA GLY A 344 -30.26 -0.44 12.62
C GLY A 344 -30.51 1.03 12.28
N ASP A 345 -31.79 1.44 12.38
CA ASP A 345 -32.32 2.78 12.04
C ASP A 345 -32.51 3.77 13.20
N GLY A 346 -32.02 3.42 14.38
CA GLY A 346 -31.70 4.33 15.49
C GLY A 346 -32.91 4.88 16.25
N GLY A 347 -32.74 5.11 17.54
CA GLY A 347 -33.77 5.67 18.42
C GLY A 347 -33.74 7.20 18.51
N GLU A 348 -34.29 7.73 19.61
CA GLU A 348 -34.39 9.17 19.86
C GLU A 348 -33.03 9.85 20.09
N THR A 349 -32.09 9.16 20.74
CA THR A 349 -30.79 9.69 21.23
C THR A 349 -29.66 9.64 20.20
N LEU A 350 -29.70 8.69 19.29
CA LEU A 350 -28.68 8.44 18.28
C LEU A 350 -29.25 8.72 16.87
N HIS A 351 -28.48 9.35 16.00
CA HIS A 351 -28.57 9.02 14.57
C HIS A 351 -28.14 7.55 14.39
N PRO A 352 -28.47 6.88 13.28
CA PRO A 352 -28.37 5.42 13.29
C PRO A 352 -26.93 4.88 13.11
N LEU A 353 -26.65 3.68 12.54
CA LEU A 353 -25.55 2.88 13.12
C LEU A 353 -24.37 2.10 12.36
N VAL A 354 -23.60 2.20 11.23
CA VAL A 354 -23.15 2.96 10.01
C VAL A 354 -22.22 4.23 9.96
N ALA A 355 -21.15 4.49 10.72
CA ALA A 355 -20.12 5.45 10.22
C ALA A 355 -18.67 5.12 10.61
N LEU A 356 -17.67 5.85 10.08
CA LEU A 356 -16.33 5.30 9.83
C LEU A 356 -15.70 4.50 10.95
N ASP A 357 -15.51 5.11 12.11
CA ASP A 357 -14.98 4.42 13.28
C ASP A 357 -15.74 3.12 13.56
N VAL A 358 -17.07 3.17 13.65
CA VAL A 358 -17.83 2.01 14.07
C VAL A 358 -18.25 1.08 12.91
N THR A 359 -18.20 1.52 11.65
CA THR A 359 -18.19 0.61 10.49
C THR A 359 -16.85 -0.13 10.40
N GLY A 360 -15.75 0.51 10.83
CA GLY A 360 -14.46 -0.14 11.05
C GLY A 360 -14.50 -1.14 12.21
N HIS A 361 -15.16 -0.78 13.31
CA HIS A 361 -15.41 -1.65 14.47
C HIS A 361 -16.18 -2.92 14.07
N GLU A 362 -17.30 -2.79 13.35
CA GLU A 362 -18.07 -3.96 12.91
C GLU A 362 -17.29 -4.87 11.96
N ILE A 363 -16.53 -4.29 11.03
CA ILE A 363 -15.69 -5.07 10.11
C ILE A 363 -14.53 -5.74 10.86
N ALA A 364 -14.01 -5.11 11.91
CA ALA A 364 -12.93 -5.64 12.74
C ALA A 364 -13.35 -6.85 13.59
N HIS A 365 -14.63 -7.02 13.93
CA HIS A 365 -15.11 -8.29 14.47
C HIS A 365 -14.97 -9.43 13.44
N GLY A 366 -15.26 -9.16 12.16
CA GLY A 366 -14.99 -10.10 11.07
C GLY A 366 -13.49 -10.36 10.86
N VAL A 367 -12.64 -9.33 10.97
CA VAL A 367 -11.17 -9.49 10.94
C VAL A 367 -10.74 -10.42 12.08
N THR A 368 -11.30 -10.22 13.28
CA THR A 368 -10.99 -11.00 14.48
C THR A 368 -11.49 -12.44 14.37
N GLU A 369 -12.73 -12.67 13.94
CA GLU A 369 -13.31 -14.00 13.65
C GLU A 369 -12.42 -14.79 12.68
N GLN A 370 -11.96 -14.13 11.61
CA GLN A 370 -11.08 -14.74 10.60
C GLN A 370 -9.60 -14.79 11.02
N SER A 371 -9.24 -14.39 12.25
CA SER A 371 -7.85 -14.29 12.74
C SER A 371 -7.60 -15.06 14.04
N SER A 372 -8.00 -14.48 15.18
CA SER A 372 -7.87 -15.05 16.54
C SER A 372 -9.12 -15.77 17.02
N ASN A 373 -10.27 -15.43 16.42
CA ASN A 373 -11.61 -15.87 16.77
C ASN A 373 -12.02 -15.64 18.24
N LEU A 374 -11.49 -14.58 18.87
CA LEU A 374 -11.82 -14.14 20.24
C LEU A 374 -13.33 -14.18 20.49
N PHE A 375 -13.78 -15.06 21.40
CA PHE A 375 -15.21 -15.19 21.68
C PHE A 375 -15.78 -13.88 22.25
N TYR A 376 -17.05 -13.61 21.96
CA TYR A 376 -17.69 -12.34 22.28
C TYR A 376 -18.24 -12.30 23.72
N PHE A 377 -17.38 -12.50 24.72
CA PHE A 377 -17.70 -12.34 26.16
C PHE A 377 -16.43 -12.25 27.02
N ASN A 378 -16.55 -11.77 28.27
CA ASN A 378 -15.44 -11.68 29.24
C ASN A 378 -14.22 -10.88 28.68
N GLN A 379 -13.02 -11.07 29.22
CA GLN A 379 -11.82 -10.30 28.82
C GLN A 379 -11.48 -10.45 27.33
N TRP A 380 -11.61 -11.65 26.77
CA TRP A 380 -11.33 -11.91 25.35
C TRP A 380 -12.33 -11.19 24.43
N GLY A 381 -13.62 -11.13 24.81
CA GLY A 381 -14.59 -10.29 24.12
C GLY A 381 -14.28 -8.79 24.25
N ALA A 382 -13.83 -8.34 25.42
CA ALA A 382 -13.41 -6.95 25.61
C ALA A 382 -12.14 -6.57 24.82
N ILE A 383 -11.28 -7.54 24.48
CA ILE A 383 -10.14 -7.35 23.56
C ILE A 383 -10.61 -7.31 22.10
N ASN A 384 -11.62 -8.12 21.73
CA ASN A 384 -12.29 -8.05 20.43
C ASN A 384 -12.89 -6.65 20.22
N GLU A 385 -13.66 -6.17 21.19
CA GLU A 385 -14.21 -4.79 21.25
C GLU A 385 -13.14 -3.70 21.13
N ALA A 386 -12.04 -3.82 21.89
CA ALA A 386 -10.97 -2.84 21.83
C ALA A 386 -10.25 -2.84 20.48
N PHE A 387 -9.98 -4.01 19.90
CA PHE A 387 -9.42 -4.10 18.54
C PHE A 387 -10.36 -3.45 17.50
N SER A 388 -11.66 -3.57 17.71
CA SER A 388 -12.68 -2.96 16.87
C SER A 388 -12.76 -1.42 17.01
N ASP A 389 -12.81 -0.87 18.23
CA ASP A 389 -12.71 0.58 18.46
C ASP A 389 -11.38 1.16 17.91
N ILE A 390 -10.26 0.45 18.13
CA ILE A 390 -8.92 0.80 17.61
C ILE A 390 -8.90 0.80 16.07
N THR A 391 -9.55 -0.19 15.43
CA THR A 391 -9.68 -0.23 13.96
C THR A 391 -10.52 0.94 13.45
N GLY A 392 -11.52 1.35 14.22
CA GLY A 392 -12.31 2.53 13.94
C GLY A 392 -11.52 3.83 13.90
N GLU A 393 -10.86 4.16 15.01
CA GLU A 393 -10.04 5.37 15.14
C GLU A 393 -8.85 5.37 14.16
N THR A 394 -8.28 4.20 13.86
CA THR A 394 -7.24 4.06 12.83
C THR A 394 -7.81 4.34 11.43
N SER A 395 -9.05 3.90 11.15
CA SER A 395 -9.76 4.22 9.91
C SER A 395 -10.07 5.72 9.81
N GLU A 396 -10.39 6.37 10.93
CA GLU A 396 -10.51 7.84 10.99
C GLU A 396 -9.15 8.56 10.88
N ALA A 397 -8.03 8.00 11.28
CA ALA A 397 -6.72 8.57 10.93
C ALA A 397 -6.35 8.35 9.45
N TYR A 398 -6.71 7.21 8.88
CA TYR A 398 -6.52 6.90 7.46
C TYR A 398 -7.35 7.83 6.56
N LEU A 399 -8.61 8.12 6.93
CA LEU A 399 -9.46 9.04 6.16
C LEU A 399 -9.27 10.52 6.55
N TRP A 400 -8.72 10.86 7.71
CA TRP A 400 -8.65 12.28 8.12
C TRP A 400 -7.78 12.47 9.37
N LYS A 401 -8.41 12.36 10.55
CA LYS A 401 -7.74 12.42 11.85
C LYS A 401 -8.66 11.77 12.88
N ALA A 402 -8.14 10.78 13.62
CA ALA A 402 -8.79 10.22 14.80
C ALA A 402 -9.18 11.33 15.81
N ASP A 403 -10.40 11.24 16.36
CA ASP A 403 -10.89 12.17 17.39
C ASP A 403 -10.82 11.59 18.81
N TRP A 404 -10.53 10.28 18.92
CA TRP A 404 -10.36 9.48 20.12
C TRP A 404 -11.64 9.25 20.94
N VAL A 405 -12.80 9.32 20.28
CA VAL A 405 -14.14 9.10 20.83
C VAL A 405 -15.03 8.28 19.86
N SER A 406 -14.96 6.96 20.00
CA SER A 406 -15.89 6.01 19.39
C SER A 406 -17.36 6.47 19.55
N GLY A 407 -18.09 6.48 18.43
CA GLY A 407 -19.49 6.90 18.33
C GLY A 407 -19.76 8.41 18.21
N LEU A 408 -18.75 9.29 18.13
CA LEU A 408 -18.95 10.75 18.18
C LEU A 408 -19.97 11.28 17.16
N ASP A 409 -19.85 10.95 15.87
CA ASP A 409 -20.57 11.66 14.81
C ASP A 409 -22.11 11.51 14.83
N ILE A 410 -22.68 10.59 15.62
CA ILE A 410 -24.14 10.33 15.63
C ILE A 410 -24.89 10.69 16.89
N THR A 411 -24.21 10.98 17.99
CA THR A 411 -24.93 11.36 19.20
C THR A 411 -25.69 12.64 18.93
N LYS A 412 -27.02 12.66 19.14
CA LYS A 412 -27.87 13.84 18.83
C LYS A 412 -27.72 15.00 19.81
N LYS A 413 -26.82 14.86 20.79
CA LYS A 413 -26.49 15.85 21.81
C LYS A 413 -24.98 16.10 21.77
N GLU A 414 -24.59 17.36 21.88
CA GLU A 414 -23.20 17.80 22.04
C GLU A 414 -22.52 17.11 23.23
N ASP A 415 -23.29 16.95 24.31
CA ASP A 415 -22.90 16.44 25.63
C ASP A 415 -23.07 14.90 25.79
N PHE A 416 -23.28 14.17 24.69
CA PHE A 416 -23.31 12.69 24.69
C PHE A 416 -22.26 12.12 23.72
N LYS A 417 -21.57 11.07 24.16
CA LYS A 417 -20.49 10.33 23.48
C LYS A 417 -20.61 8.86 23.90
N LEU A 418 -20.22 7.88 23.08
CA LEU A 418 -20.38 6.46 23.44
C LEU A 418 -19.23 5.97 24.31
N ARG A 419 -18.00 5.94 23.77
CA ARG A 419 -16.77 5.55 24.50
C ARG A 419 -15.66 6.57 24.25
N TYR A 420 -14.59 6.52 25.05
CA TYR A 420 -13.42 7.40 24.94
C TYR A 420 -12.14 6.57 24.98
N LEU A 421 -11.22 6.74 24.03
CA LEU A 421 -9.97 5.96 24.06
C LEU A 421 -8.97 6.54 25.07
N GLY A 422 -8.77 7.87 25.09
CA GLY A 422 -7.79 8.50 26.00
C GLY A 422 -8.17 8.56 27.47
N ASN A 423 -9.45 8.42 27.81
CA ASN A 423 -9.94 8.36 29.19
C ASN A 423 -11.31 7.64 29.25
N PRO A 424 -11.34 6.30 29.12
CA PRO A 424 -12.57 5.52 29.00
C PRO A 424 -13.60 5.86 30.07
N SER A 425 -13.19 5.90 31.34
CA SER A 425 -14.09 6.11 32.49
C SER A 425 -14.71 7.52 32.57
N ALA A 426 -14.47 8.40 31.58
CA ALA A 426 -15.21 9.64 31.41
C ALA A 426 -16.70 9.44 31.03
N ASP A 427 -17.06 8.27 30.47
CA ASP A 427 -18.47 7.89 30.25
C ASP A 427 -19.18 7.36 31.52
N ASN A 428 -18.44 7.09 32.61
CA ASN A 428 -18.86 6.49 33.89
C ASN A 428 -19.28 5.01 33.82
N HIS A 429 -18.95 4.29 32.74
CA HIS A 429 -19.25 2.87 32.53
C HIS A 429 -17.98 2.08 32.16
N SER A 430 -17.20 2.57 31.19
CA SER A 430 -15.99 1.93 30.70
C SER A 430 -14.85 1.95 31.71
N ILE A 431 -14.06 0.88 31.79
CA ILE A 431 -12.94 0.76 32.71
C ILE A 431 -11.62 1.24 32.07
N SER A 432 -10.85 2.05 32.81
CA SER A 432 -9.54 2.58 32.34
C SER A 432 -8.34 1.80 32.89
N HIS A 433 -8.59 0.69 33.61
CA HIS A 433 -7.61 -0.10 34.36
C HIS A 433 -8.21 -1.47 34.74
N VAL A 434 -7.42 -2.55 34.60
CA VAL A 434 -7.88 -3.95 34.70
C VAL A 434 -8.51 -4.32 36.06
N ASP A 435 -8.02 -3.79 37.18
CA ASP A 435 -8.56 -3.98 38.55
C ASP A 435 -10.08 -3.72 38.71
N ASN A 436 -10.72 -3.05 37.76
CA ASN A 436 -12.16 -2.74 37.79
C ASN A 436 -13.00 -3.71 36.95
N PHE A 437 -12.39 -4.72 36.34
CA PHE A 437 -13.06 -5.74 35.55
C PHE A 437 -13.86 -6.72 36.43
N THR A 438 -14.99 -7.21 35.93
CA THR A 438 -15.78 -8.30 36.53
C THR A 438 -16.31 -9.23 35.44
N ASP A 439 -16.55 -10.50 35.76
CA ASP A 439 -17.00 -11.52 34.79
C ASP A 439 -18.40 -11.24 34.19
N ASP A 440 -19.14 -10.28 34.76
CA ASP A 440 -20.45 -9.77 34.32
C ASP A 440 -20.40 -8.38 33.67
N LEU A 441 -19.19 -7.85 33.38
CA LEU A 441 -19.01 -6.57 32.70
C LEU A 441 -19.25 -6.71 31.18
N ASP A 442 -20.11 -5.83 30.64
CA ASP A 442 -20.35 -5.61 29.20
C ASP A 442 -19.01 -5.41 28.46
N VAL A 443 -18.82 -6.06 27.31
CA VAL A 443 -17.48 -6.11 26.70
C VAL A 443 -17.09 -4.76 26.08
N HIS A 444 -18.06 -3.97 25.60
CA HIS A 444 -17.87 -2.56 25.25
C HIS A 444 -17.18 -1.77 26.39
N TYR A 445 -17.55 -2.00 27.66
CA TYR A 445 -17.01 -1.28 28.81
C TYR A 445 -15.66 -1.82 29.27
N GLY A 446 -15.40 -3.12 29.06
CA GLY A 446 -14.08 -3.72 29.23
C GLY A 446 -13.03 -3.13 28.27
N SER A 447 -13.42 -2.88 27.02
CA SER A 447 -12.56 -2.42 25.92
C SER A 447 -11.62 -1.25 26.26
N GLY A 448 -12.07 -0.37 27.18
CA GLY A 448 -11.35 0.80 27.67
C GLY A 448 -9.91 0.53 28.09
N VAL A 449 -9.61 -0.68 28.60
CA VAL A 449 -8.25 -1.10 28.99
C VAL A 449 -7.29 -1.04 27.79
N TYR A 450 -7.64 -1.66 26.66
CA TYR A 450 -6.77 -1.73 25.48
C TYR A 450 -6.87 -0.48 24.60
N ASN A 451 -8.08 0.09 24.50
CA ASN A 451 -8.34 1.40 23.90
C ASN A 451 -7.41 2.49 24.46
N ARG A 452 -7.19 2.52 25.77
CA ARG A 452 -6.27 3.48 26.41
C ARG A 452 -4.80 3.17 26.13
N VAL A 453 -4.38 1.90 26.04
CA VAL A 453 -3.00 1.54 25.66
C VAL A 453 -2.66 2.05 24.26
N PHE A 454 -3.56 1.87 23.31
CA PHE A 454 -3.39 2.35 21.93
C PHE A 454 -3.32 3.88 21.86
N TYR A 455 -4.21 4.58 22.57
CA TYR A 455 -4.14 6.05 22.71
C TYR A 455 -2.80 6.52 23.31
N LEU A 456 -2.31 5.89 24.39
CA LEU A 456 -1.05 6.28 25.04
C LEU A 456 0.14 6.16 24.07
N LEU A 457 0.21 5.07 23.30
CA LEU A 457 1.27 4.84 22.31
C LEU A 457 1.26 5.88 21.19
N VAL A 458 0.10 6.17 20.62
CA VAL A 458 -0.01 7.07 19.46
C VAL A 458 0.01 8.54 19.88
N HIS A 459 -0.76 8.92 20.89
CA HIS A 459 -0.95 10.32 21.27
C HIS A 459 0.09 10.80 22.29
N GLU A 460 0.23 10.15 23.45
CA GLU A 460 1.13 10.64 24.50
C GLU A 460 2.61 10.33 24.20
N TYR A 461 2.88 9.20 23.52
CA TYR A 461 4.23 8.82 23.07
C TYR A 461 4.50 9.16 21.59
N GLN A 462 3.57 9.84 20.90
CA GLN A 462 3.74 10.42 19.56
C GLN A 462 4.18 9.40 18.47
N GLN A 463 3.80 8.13 18.59
CA GLN A 463 4.12 7.10 17.59
C GLN A 463 3.18 7.14 16.39
N SER A 464 3.63 6.61 15.25
CA SER A 464 2.81 6.49 14.04
C SER A 464 1.61 5.57 14.27
N ILE A 465 0.39 6.08 14.10
CA ILE A 465 -0.84 5.27 14.27
C ILE A 465 -0.87 4.06 13.34
N LYS A 466 -0.30 4.19 12.13
CA LYS A 466 -0.14 3.08 11.18
C LYS A 466 0.74 1.97 11.75
N GLU A 467 1.91 2.29 12.29
CA GLU A 467 2.83 1.26 12.80
C GLU A 467 2.37 0.68 14.16
N ILE A 468 1.74 1.47 15.03
CA ILE A 468 1.12 0.93 16.24
C ILE A 468 -0.07 0.02 15.88
N TYR A 469 -0.93 0.39 14.94
CA TYR A 469 -2.02 -0.49 14.51
C TYR A 469 -1.49 -1.76 13.85
N ARG A 470 -0.41 -1.68 13.06
CA ARG A 470 0.28 -2.84 12.48
C ARG A 470 0.68 -3.88 13.53
N VAL A 471 1.13 -3.43 14.71
CA VAL A 471 1.43 -4.32 15.86
C VAL A 471 0.16 -5.02 16.36
N PHE A 472 -0.93 -4.29 16.61
CA PHE A 472 -2.19 -4.89 17.09
C PHE A 472 -2.82 -5.82 16.03
N LEU A 473 -2.71 -5.48 14.74
CA LEU A 473 -3.15 -6.32 13.63
C LEU A 473 -2.32 -7.61 13.51
N LEU A 474 -0.99 -7.53 13.68
CA LEU A 474 -0.12 -8.71 13.71
C LEU A 474 -0.40 -9.58 14.94
N ALA A 475 -0.64 -8.98 16.10
CA ALA A 475 -1.04 -9.70 17.31
C ALA A 475 -2.35 -10.47 17.11
N ASN A 476 -3.39 -9.83 16.55
CA ASN A 476 -4.67 -10.47 16.24
C ASN A 476 -4.52 -11.60 15.19
N ARG A 477 -3.74 -11.37 14.12
CA ARG A 477 -3.57 -12.33 13.02
C ARG A 477 -2.69 -13.53 13.33
N MET A 478 -1.63 -13.33 14.12
CA MET A 478 -0.62 -14.36 14.35
C MET A 478 -0.61 -14.88 15.78
N TYR A 479 -0.83 -14.07 16.81
CA TYR A 479 -0.55 -14.48 18.19
C TYR A 479 -1.79 -14.79 19.04
N TRP A 480 -2.78 -13.90 19.10
CA TRP A 480 -3.98 -14.10 19.92
C TRP A 480 -4.74 -15.38 19.56
N HIS A 481 -5.32 -16.02 20.57
CA HIS A 481 -6.18 -17.21 20.50
C HIS A 481 -7.54 -16.88 21.14
N HIS A 482 -8.55 -17.73 20.99
CA HIS A 482 -9.93 -17.27 21.22
C HIS A 482 -10.32 -17.05 22.69
N MET A 483 -9.53 -17.57 23.65
CA MET A 483 -9.61 -17.23 25.08
C MET A 483 -8.44 -16.36 25.60
N SER A 484 -7.71 -15.61 24.74
CA SER A 484 -6.65 -14.71 25.24
C SER A 484 -7.20 -13.66 26.21
N ASP A 485 -6.71 -13.69 27.45
CA ASP A 485 -7.04 -12.73 28.50
C ASP A 485 -6.21 -11.44 28.41
N TYR A 486 -6.51 -10.43 29.23
CA TYR A 486 -5.81 -9.14 29.16
C TYR A 486 -4.30 -9.22 29.36
N HIS A 487 -3.79 -10.25 30.06
CA HIS A 487 -2.37 -10.42 30.33
C HIS A 487 -1.67 -11.13 29.16
N SER A 488 -2.19 -12.28 28.73
CA SER A 488 -1.68 -13.05 27.59
C SER A 488 -1.69 -12.23 26.30
N ALA A 489 -2.81 -11.61 25.95
CA ALA A 489 -2.91 -10.76 24.76
C ALA A 489 -1.94 -9.56 24.78
N ALA A 490 -1.54 -9.07 25.95
CA ALA A 490 -0.57 -7.97 26.08
C ALA A 490 0.87 -8.45 25.94
N CYS A 491 1.15 -9.68 26.38
CA CYS A 491 2.41 -10.37 26.07
C CYS A 491 2.56 -10.62 24.56
N ASP A 492 1.46 -10.97 23.88
CA ASP A 492 1.43 -11.16 22.43
C ASP A 492 1.58 -9.85 21.63
N VAL A 493 0.97 -8.75 22.09
CA VAL A 493 1.23 -7.40 21.54
C VAL A 493 2.70 -6.99 21.73
N MET A 494 3.31 -7.34 22.87
CA MET A 494 4.75 -7.11 23.09
C MET A 494 5.64 -7.93 22.16
N LYS A 495 5.24 -9.15 21.78
CA LYS A 495 5.94 -9.96 20.77
C LYS A 495 5.79 -9.37 19.38
N ALA A 496 4.56 -9.10 18.95
CA ALA A 496 4.29 -8.44 17.67
C ALA A 496 5.01 -7.08 17.51
N ALA A 497 5.19 -6.32 18.60
CA ALA A 497 5.99 -5.10 18.60
C ALA A 497 7.47 -5.38 18.32
N TYR A 498 8.03 -6.42 18.94
CA TYR A 498 9.42 -6.84 18.80
C TYR A 498 9.73 -7.39 17.40
N ASP A 499 8.86 -8.24 16.86
CA ASP A 499 9.00 -8.83 15.52
C ASP A 499 8.87 -7.79 14.38
N LEU A 500 8.25 -6.64 14.69
CA LEU A 500 8.14 -5.45 13.84
C LEU A 500 9.19 -4.36 14.18
N GLY A 501 10.15 -4.64 15.06
CA GLY A 501 11.27 -3.74 15.38
C GLY A 501 10.89 -2.45 16.13
N GLN A 502 9.79 -2.45 16.88
CA GLN A 502 9.29 -1.29 17.64
C GLN A 502 9.91 -1.21 19.05
N ASP A 503 9.93 -0.02 19.68
CA ASP A 503 10.38 0.13 21.08
C ASP A 503 9.36 -0.49 22.06
N GLY A 504 9.56 -1.77 22.38
CA GLY A 504 8.81 -2.51 23.39
C GLY A 504 8.80 -1.88 24.79
N ALA A 505 9.68 -0.93 25.10
CA ALA A 505 9.63 -0.20 26.37
C ALA A 505 8.45 0.79 26.40
N LEU A 506 8.04 1.36 25.26
CA LEU A 506 6.81 2.18 25.17
C LEU A 506 5.57 1.32 25.43
N PHE A 507 5.50 0.13 24.84
CA PHE A 507 4.41 -0.82 25.06
C PHE A 507 4.37 -1.29 26.53
N ARG A 508 5.51 -1.66 27.13
CA ARG A 508 5.61 -2.02 28.55
C ARG A 508 5.12 -0.90 29.47
N ARG A 509 5.40 0.37 29.15
CA ARG A 509 4.91 1.54 29.92
C ARG A 509 3.40 1.76 29.74
N ALA A 510 2.89 1.68 28.51
CA ALA A 510 1.47 1.88 28.20
C ALA A 510 0.56 0.82 28.86
N PHE A 511 0.92 -0.47 28.78
CA PHE A 511 0.15 -1.54 29.46
C PHE A 511 0.18 -1.41 30.99
N LYS A 512 1.31 -0.95 31.56
CA LYS A 512 1.45 -0.71 32.99
C LYS A 512 0.58 0.44 33.51
N GLU A 513 0.25 1.43 32.67
CA GLU A 513 -0.69 2.50 33.03
C GLU A 513 -2.16 2.05 33.15
N VAL A 514 -2.50 0.89 32.60
CA VAL A 514 -3.83 0.25 32.72
C VAL A 514 -3.82 -0.99 33.62
N GLY A 515 -2.74 -1.20 34.36
CA GLY A 515 -2.60 -2.25 35.39
C GLY A 515 -2.07 -3.59 34.90
N ILE A 516 -1.72 -3.71 33.61
CA ILE A 516 -1.23 -4.97 33.05
C ILE A 516 0.30 -5.00 33.12
N GLU A 517 0.85 -5.85 33.99
CA GLU A 517 2.26 -6.20 33.96
C GLU A 517 2.50 -7.23 32.84
N VAL A 518 3.11 -6.79 31.72
CA VAL A 518 3.37 -7.65 30.56
C VAL A 518 4.58 -8.56 30.76
N CYS A 519 4.54 -9.73 30.12
CA CYS A 519 5.56 -10.77 30.21
C CYS A 519 7.00 -10.25 29.99
N ASP A 520 7.96 -10.98 30.56
CA ASP A 520 9.38 -10.67 30.39
C ASP A 520 9.88 -11.23 29.04
N ILE A 521 9.78 -10.41 27.97
CA ILE A 521 10.24 -10.75 26.61
C ILE A 521 11.75 -11.03 26.50
N GLN A 522 12.49 -10.99 27.62
CA GLN A 522 13.84 -11.55 27.76
C GLN A 522 13.88 -13.07 27.44
N ASN A 523 12.73 -13.73 27.36
CA ASN A 523 12.56 -15.15 27.02
C ASN A 523 12.15 -15.41 25.56
N HIS A 524 11.97 -14.36 24.73
CA HIS A 524 11.63 -14.44 23.30
C HIS A 524 12.90 -14.19 22.47
N PHE A 525 13.19 -15.02 21.47
CA PHE A 525 14.52 -15.13 20.87
C PHE A 525 14.57 -14.68 19.40
N VAL A 526 15.35 -13.63 19.11
CA VAL A 526 15.76 -13.34 17.73
C VAL A 526 16.79 -14.37 17.27
N GLY A 527 16.51 -15.08 16.17
CA GLY A 527 17.49 -15.93 15.50
C GLY A 527 18.62 -15.11 14.85
N LEU A 528 19.80 -15.11 15.47
CA LEU A 528 21.02 -14.57 14.88
C LEU A 528 21.59 -15.55 13.85
N ARG A 529 22.03 -14.99 12.72
CA ARG A 529 22.73 -15.70 11.65
C ARG A 529 24.17 -15.17 11.53
N ASN A 530 25.07 -15.97 10.97
CA ASN A 530 26.44 -15.52 10.72
C ASN A 530 26.45 -14.26 9.84
N ASP A 531 27.38 -13.37 10.16
CA ASP A 531 27.74 -12.16 9.41
C ASP A 531 26.59 -11.17 9.11
N LYS A 532 25.41 -11.37 9.71
CA LYS A 532 24.27 -10.47 9.62
C LYS A 532 24.29 -9.43 10.75
N VAL A 533 24.23 -8.15 10.37
CA VAL A 533 24.05 -7.02 11.29
C VAL A 533 22.56 -6.83 11.60
N TYR A 534 22.25 -6.42 12.83
CA TYR A 534 20.90 -6.16 13.33
C TYR A 534 20.89 -4.76 13.97
N ASP A 535 20.20 -3.81 13.34
CA ASP A 535 20.17 -2.39 13.73
C ASP A 535 18.88 -2.01 14.46
N ASN A 536 18.84 -0.79 15.02
CA ASN A 536 17.69 -0.21 15.76
C ASN A 536 17.20 -1.01 16.99
N ILE A 537 18.03 -1.92 17.53
CA ILE A 537 17.72 -2.70 18.73
C ILE A 537 17.63 -1.76 19.95
N THR A 538 16.44 -1.66 20.57
CA THR A 538 16.29 -0.88 21.81
C THR A 538 16.69 -1.72 23.03
N VAL A 539 17.61 -1.17 23.85
CA VAL A 539 18.08 -1.78 25.11
C VAL A 539 17.87 -0.76 26.23
N SER A 540 17.29 -1.20 27.36
CA SER A 540 17.02 -0.33 28.51
C SER A 540 16.98 -1.10 29.83
N SER A 541 16.72 -0.39 30.93
CA SER A 541 16.42 -1.00 32.23
C SER A 541 15.03 -1.66 32.29
N GLU A 542 14.20 -1.45 31.27
CA GLU A 542 12.83 -2.00 31.14
C GLU A 542 12.72 -3.08 30.04
N VAL A 543 13.73 -3.20 29.16
CA VAL A 543 13.82 -4.16 28.06
C VAL A 543 15.28 -4.60 27.87
N SER A 544 15.56 -5.88 28.08
CA SER A 544 16.83 -6.52 27.70
C SER A 544 16.56 -7.54 26.60
N PRO A 545 16.81 -7.23 25.32
CA PRO A 545 16.55 -8.16 24.23
C PRO A 545 17.51 -9.33 24.29
N VAL A 546 17.02 -10.50 23.87
CA VAL A 546 17.77 -11.75 23.87
C VAL A 546 17.69 -12.39 22.49
N PHE A 547 18.82 -12.97 22.10
CA PHE A 547 19.10 -13.49 20.79
C PHE A 547 19.62 -14.93 20.92
N LEU A 548 19.30 -15.75 19.92
CA LEU A 548 19.70 -17.15 19.81
C LEU A 548 20.52 -17.34 18.53
N TYR A 549 21.79 -17.68 18.66
CA TYR A 549 22.61 -18.14 17.54
C TYR A 549 22.67 -19.67 17.56
N MET A 550 22.40 -20.32 16.41
CA MET A 550 22.49 -21.77 16.25
C MET A 550 23.59 -22.13 15.25
N PHE A 551 24.39 -23.16 15.54
CA PHE A 551 25.35 -23.71 14.58
C PHE A 551 24.61 -24.66 13.61
N THR A 552 24.45 -24.24 12.36
CA THR A 552 23.90 -25.08 11.28
C THR A 552 24.84 -26.23 10.92
N THR A 553 24.30 -27.30 10.35
CA THR A 553 24.95 -28.63 10.27
C THR A 553 25.67 -28.93 8.95
N GLU A 554 25.67 -27.99 8.00
CA GLU A 554 26.17 -28.20 6.63
C GLU A 554 27.71 -28.25 6.56
N GLU A 555 28.40 -27.60 7.51
CA GLU A 555 29.86 -27.68 7.68
C GLU A 555 30.23 -28.58 8.87
N PRO A 556 31.27 -29.43 8.79
CA PRO A 556 31.62 -30.33 9.88
C PRO A 556 31.95 -29.61 11.18
N TYR A 557 31.25 -30.02 12.24
CA TYR A 557 31.21 -29.42 13.60
C TYR A 557 32.56 -29.29 14.34
N TRP A 558 33.69 -29.60 13.70
CA TRP A 558 35.05 -29.40 14.20
C TRP A 558 35.78 -28.20 13.56
N LYS A 559 35.19 -27.51 12.57
CA LYS A 559 35.75 -26.27 11.98
C LYS A 559 35.61 -25.06 12.90
N PHE A 560 34.51 -24.94 13.65
CA PHE A 560 34.20 -23.76 14.46
C PHE A 560 34.79 -23.85 15.88
N SER A 561 35.67 -22.91 16.23
CA SER A 561 36.32 -22.81 17.55
C SER A 561 35.51 -22.02 18.59
N GLY A 562 34.64 -21.12 18.15
CA GLY A 562 33.84 -20.24 19.01
C GLY A 562 32.99 -19.27 18.20
N VAL A 563 32.33 -18.33 18.88
CA VAL A 563 31.59 -17.22 18.27
C VAL A 563 32.04 -15.90 18.91
N SER A 564 32.23 -14.88 18.08
CA SER A 564 32.51 -13.49 18.48
C SER A 564 31.27 -12.65 18.19
N VAL A 565 30.80 -11.89 19.17
CA VAL A 565 29.59 -11.06 19.08
C VAL A 565 29.96 -9.64 19.41
N SER A 566 29.55 -8.69 18.57
CA SER A 566 29.78 -7.26 18.81
C SER A 566 28.49 -6.45 18.75
N ALA A 567 28.28 -5.60 19.75
CA ALA A 567 27.18 -4.64 19.82
C ALA A 567 27.77 -3.23 19.82
N ASN A 568 27.15 -2.31 19.08
CA ASN A 568 27.56 -0.92 18.98
C ASN A 568 26.39 -0.01 19.39
N SER A 569 26.68 1.03 20.16
CA SER A 569 25.72 2.01 20.65
C SER A 569 26.20 3.42 20.36
N SER A 570 25.28 4.32 20.03
CA SER A 570 25.57 5.74 19.74
C SER A 570 25.19 6.70 20.87
N THR A 571 24.69 6.18 21.99
CA THR A 571 24.03 6.97 23.06
C THR A 571 24.56 6.71 24.46
N ASP A 572 24.78 5.45 24.83
CA ASP A 572 25.27 5.01 26.15
C ASP A 572 25.91 3.61 26.07
N ASP A 573 26.60 3.16 27.12
CA ASP A 573 27.30 1.86 27.12
C ASP A 573 26.34 0.66 27.03
N VAL A 574 26.69 -0.33 26.18
CA VAL A 574 25.91 -1.57 25.99
C VAL A 574 26.71 -2.79 26.43
N HIS A 575 26.18 -3.55 27.40
CA HIS A 575 26.79 -4.79 27.86
C HIS A 575 26.30 -5.98 27.04
N ILE A 576 27.22 -6.86 26.66
CA ILE A 576 26.91 -8.19 26.09
C ILE A 576 27.12 -9.23 27.18
N VAL A 577 26.17 -10.16 27.31
CA VAL A 577 26.30 -11.38 28.13
C VAL A 577 26.07 -12.60 27.25
N LEU A 578 26.98 -13.58 27.29
CA LEU A 578 26.90 -14.84 26.55
C LEU A 578 26.67 -16.04 27.49
N THR A 579 25.89 -17.04 27.05
CA THR A 579 25.75 -18.35 27.73
C THR A 579 25.51 -19.49 26.74
N ASP A 580 26.10 -20.66 27.01
CA ASP A 580 25.90 -21.92 26.26
C ASP A 580 24.84 -22.85 26.88
N GLN A 581 24.13 -22.40 27.93
CA GLN A 581 23.14 -23.20 28.70
C GLN A 581 21.77 -22.52 28.89
N GLY A 582 21.58 -21.30 28.40
CA GLY A 582 20.36 -20.51 28.62
C GLY A 582 20.37 -19.68 29.91
N TRP A 583 19.25 -19.03 30.21
CA TRP A 583 19.16 -17.91 31.18
C TRP A 583 18.58 -18.24 32.56
N ASP A 584 18.08 -19.47 32.77
CA ASP A 584 17.37 -19.86 34.01
C ASP A 584 18.09 -21.02 34.74
N VAL A 585 19.42 -20.99 34.72
CA VAL A 585 20.28 -21.94 35.43
C VAL A 585 20.92 -21.21 36.62
N ASP A 586 20.65 -21.66 37.85
CA ASP A 586 21.08 -21.01 39.11
C ASP A 586 22.59 -21.19 39.43
N GLU A 587 23.45 -21.32 38.40
CA GLU A 587 24.89 -21.61 38.50
C GLU A 587 25.75 -20.60 37.73
N LYS A 588 26.60 -19.89 38.46
CA LYS A 588 27.31 -18.67 38.02
C LYS A 588 28.53 -18.87 37.10
N GLU A 589 28.68 -20.04 36.47
CA GLU A 589 30.02 -20.48 36.04
C GLU A 589 30.41 -20.17 34.57
N ARG A 590 29.53 -19.57 33.74
CA ARG A 590 29.82 -19.33 32.30
C ARG A 590 29.35 -18.01 31.68
N GLU A 591 28.84 -17.05 32.46
CA GLU A 591 28.50 -15.73 31.90
C GLU A 591 29.77 -14.96 31.47
N ILE A 592 29.93 -14.71 30.17
CA ILE A 592 31.00 -13.86 29.64
C ILE A 592 30.46 -12.43 29.52
N PHE A 593 31.03 -11.52 30.32
CA PHE A 593 30.71 -10.10 30.32
C PHE A 593 31.74 -9.30 29.51
N ALA A 594 31.26 -8.37 28.71
CA ALA A 594 32.09 -7.35 28.07
C ALA A 594 31.50 -5.95 28.30
N GLU A 595 32.39 -4.95 28.41
CA GLU A 595 32.09 -3.54 28.72
C GLU A 595 33.06 -2.64 27.92
N GLY A 596 32.62 -1.47 27.47
CA GLY A 596 33.49 -0.51 26.78
C GLY A 596 32.74 0.56 25.95
N ASP A 597 33.35 1.73 25.84
CA ASP A 597 32.79 2.93 25.20
C ASP A 597 32.30 2.65 23.76
N ASN A 598 30.98 2.72 23.54
CA ASN A 598 30.26 2.53 22.27
C ASN A 598 30.29 1.10 21.69
N LEU A 599 31.48 0.52 21.45
CA LEU A 599 31.64 -0.80 20.81
C LEU A 599 32.13 -1.86 21.81
N VAL A 600 31.28 -2.84 22.07
CA VAL A 600 31.57 -3.96 22.97
C VAL A 600 31.67 -5.27 22.19
N LYS A 601 32.64 -6.13 22.56
CA LYS A 601 32.85 -7.45 21.96
C LYS A 601 32.96 -8.53 23.03
N ALA A 602 32.23 -9.64 22.85
CA ALA A 602 32.31 -10.83 23.68
C ALA A 602 32.60 -12.07 22.82
N GLU A 603 33.44 -12.98 23.30
CA GLU A 603 33.86 -14.19 22.58
C GLU A 603 33.71 -15.42 23.47
N ILE A 604 33.13 -16.50 22.94
CA ILE A 604 32.92 -17.76 23.66
C ILE A 604 33.55 -18.93 22.89
N GLU A 605 34.51 -19.62 23.52
CA GLU A 605 35.09 -20.85 22.98
C GLU A 605 34.09 -22.02 23.10
N ARG A 606 33.92 -22.79 22.03
CA ARG A 606 32.90 -23.85 21.96
C ARG A 606 33.29 -25.06 22.81
N ASN A 607 32.50 -25.34 23.85
CA ASN A 607 32.56 -26.62 24.55
C ASN A 607 31.88 -27.72 23.73
N ALA A 608 32.40 -28.95 23.78
CA ALA A 608 32.18 -29.98 22.75
C ALA A 608 30.74 -30.54 22.61
N THR A 609 29.78 -30.03 23.38
CA THR A 609 28.36 -30.42 23.38
C THR A 609 27.40 -29.26 23.09
N ALA A 610 27.88 -28.02 22.96
CA ALA A 610 27.03 -26.86 22.68
C ALA A 610 26.72 -26.76 21.18
N ILE A 611 25.44 -26.55 20.83
CA ILE A 611 24.95 -26.41 19.44
C ILE A 611 24.17 -25.08 19.24
N SER A 612 23.88 -24.36 20.33
CA SER A 612 23.33 -23.02 20.32
C SER A 612 24.03 -22.14 21.37
N ILE A 613 24.05 -20.83 21.15
CA ILE A 613 24.57 -19.81 22.06
C ILE A 613 23.50 -18.73 22.23
N TYR A 614 23.24 -18.35 23.49
CA TYR A 614 22.32 -17.27 23.81
C TYR A 614 23.09 -15.98 24.13
N ILE A 615 22.56 -14.86 23.64
CA ILE A 615 23.18 -13.54 23.67
C ILE A 615 22.17 -12.54 24.24
N ARG A 616 22.54 -11.79 25.27
CA ARG A 616 21.70 -10.76 25.90
C ARG A 616 22.38 -9.41 25.84
N LEU A 617 21.61 -8.36 25.57
CA LEU A 617 22.04 -6.97 25.71
C LEU A 617 21.44 -6.32 26.98
N SER A 618 22.20 -5.49 27.67
CA SER A 618 21.70 -4.63 28.77
C SER A 618 22.44 -3.28 28.83
N ILE A 619 21.86 -2.29 29.52
CA ILE A 619 22.52 -1.03 29.90
C ILE A 619 23.02 -1.03 31.36
N LEU A 620 23.15 -2.21 31.96
CA LEU A 620 23.62 -2.38 33.35
C LEU A 620 24.46 -3.64 33.49
N ALA A 621 25.72 -3.48 33.89
CA ALA A 621 26.54 -4.54 34.45
C ALA A 621 25.78 -5.22 35.60
N ILE A 622 25.53 -6.53 35.51
CA ILE A 622 24.66 -7.26 36.46
C ILE A 622 25.41 -7.60 37.78
N HIS A 623 26.20 -6.65 38.28
CA HIS A 623 26.90 -6.72 39.56
C HIS A 623 26.00 -6.35 40.74
N GLY A 624 24.86 -7.05 40.87
CA GLY A 624 24.18 -7.22 42.16
C GLY A 624 22.76 -6.68 42.34
N VAL A 625 21.89 -6.70 41.32
CA VAL A 625 20.46 -6.36 41.48
C VAL A 625 19.70 -7.48 42.23
N ARG A 626 19.91 -7.57 43.55
CA ARG A 626 19.19 -8.45 44.48
C ARG A 626 18.02 -7.72 45.15
N SER A 627 17.05 -7.26 44.36
CA SER A 627 15.79 -6.69 44.86
C SER A 627 14.69 -6.65 43.80
N ALA A 628 13.43 -6.82 44.24
CA ALA A 628 12.20 -6.55 43.49
C ALA A 628 11.69 -7.59 42.45
N ARG A 629 11.84 -8.90 42.72
CA ARG A 629 10.73 -9.85 42.46
C ARG A 629 10.12 -10.28 43.79
N ARG A 630 9.14 -9.50 44.25
CA ARG A 630 8.21 -9.88 45.31
C ARG A 630 6.83 -9.86 44.66
N ILE A 631 6.49 -10.97 43.99
CA ILE A 631 5.18 -11.16 43.34
C ILE A 631 4.11 -10.86 44.40
N ASP A 632 3.24 -9.88 44.12
CA ASP A 632 2.23 -9.48 45.08
C ASP A 632 1.06 -10.47 45.00
N ALA A 633 0.98 -11.34 46.01
CA ALA A 633 0.10 -12.51 46.02
C ALA A 633 -1.41 -12.19 46.08
N ASN A 634 -1.79 -10.92 45.89
CA ASN A 634 -3.17 -10.46 45.81
C ASN A 634 -3.79 -10.57 44.41
N VAL A 635 -2.99 -10.75 43.34
CA VAL A 635 -3.51 -11.01 41.97
C VAL A 635 -4.04 -12.45 41.83
N HIS A 636 -3.63 -13.38 42.70
CA HIS A 636 -3.98 -14.81 42.63
C HIS A 636 -5.41 -15.17 43.14
N LEU A 637 -6.45 -14.39 42.83
CA LEU A 637 -7.80 -14.65 43.37
C LEU A 637 -9.01 -14.47 42.43
N GLN A 638 -8.86 -14.63 41.10
CA GLN A 638 -10.00 -14.92 40.22
C GLN A 638 -9.87 -16.21 39.38
N ASN A 639 -8.75 -16.43 38.67
CA ASN A 639 -8.62 -17.57 37.75
C ASN A 639 -8.39 -18.91 38.50
N ALA A 640 -9.47 -19.50 39.03
CA ALA A 640 -9.47 -20.66 39.91
C ALA A 640 -10.25 -21.90 39.37
N LEU A 641 -10.54 -21.95 38.06
CA LEU A 641 -11.25 -23.04 37.38
C LEU A 641 -10.50 -23.58 36.14
N TYR A 642 -9.28 -24.07 36.34
CA TYR A 642 -8.53 -24.82 35.31
C TYR A 642 -7.70 -25.90 36.01
N LYS A 643 -8.10 -27.18 35.88
CA LYS A 643 -7.55 -28.24 36.78
C LYS A 643 -7.04 -29.54 36.16
N ARG A 644 -6.95 -29.59 34.83
CA ARG A 644 -6.03 -30.50 34.12
C ARG A 644 -5.25 -29.76 32.99
N GLN A 645 -5.34 -28.42 32.94
CA GLN A 645 -4.20 -27.56 32.63
C GLN A 645 -3.10 -27.88 33.66
N LEU A 646 -2.25 -28.84 33.35
CA LEU A 646 -1.13 -29.19 34.20
C LEU A 646 -0.05 -28.12 34.03
N GLN A 647 -0.07 -27.13 34.94
CA GLN A 647 0.91 -26.04 35.11
C GLN A 647 0.87 -24.88 34.09
N MET A 648 -0.21 -24.70 33.30
CA MET A 648 -0.16 -23.78 32.15
C MET A 648 -0.13 -22.28 32.48
N ALA A 649 -0.58 -21.85 33.66
CA ALA A 649 -0.43 -20.46 34.13
C ALA A 649 1.02 -20.03 34.43
N ASP A 650 1.99 -20.96 34.36
CA ASP A 650 3.44 -20.72 34.40
C ASP A 650 4.11 -20.95 33.01
N MET A 651 3.38 -21.49 32.02
CA MET A 651 3.94 -22.00 30.76
C MET A 651 3.59 -21.20 29.49
N THR A 652 2.78 -20.14 29.56
CA THR A 652 2.75 -19.13 28.48
C THR A 652 4.12 -18.46 28.28
N SER A 653 4.97 -18.50 29.32
CA SER A 653 6.39 -18.16 29.32
C SER A 653 7.35 -19.28 28.86
N ASP A 654 6.86 -20.50 28.64
CA ASP A 654 7.69 -21.73 28.72
C ASP A 654 7.43 -22.81 27.64
N MET A 655 6.68 -22.53 26.57
CA MET A 655 6.76 -23.39 25.37
C MET A 655 8.14 -23.27 24.71
N SER A 656 8.68 -22.06 24.65
CA SER A 656 10.07 -21.80 24.31
C SER A 656 11.05 -22.64 25.15
N TRP A 657 10.70 -23.11 26.37
CA TRP A 657 11.57 -23.99 27.17
C TRP A 657 11.64 -25.44 26.69
N ARG A 658 10.59 -25.95 26.04
CA ARG A 658 10.70 -27.25 25.33
C ARG A 658 11.73 -27.13 24.21
N LEU A 659 11.76 -25.98 23.52
CA LEU A 659 12.79 -25.65 22.53
C LEU A 659 14.17 -25.46 23.19
N ARG A 660 14.28 -24.64 24.26
CA ARG A 660 15.53 -24.37 25.03
C ARG A 660 16.23 -25.65 25.52
N ARG A 661 15.49 -26.76 25.69
CA ARG A 661 16.02 -28.06 26.15
C ARG A 661 16.47 -29.00 25.03
N GLN A 662 16.12 -28.76 23.77
CA GLN A 662 16.64 -29.56 22.67
C GLN A 662 18.09 -29.18 22.38
N THR A 663 18.92 -30.19 22.17
CA THR A 663 20.36 -30.01 21.89
C THR A 663 20.68 -29.94 20.41
N THR A 664 19.67 -29.91 19.55
CA THR A 664 19.76 -29.91 18.09
C THR A 664 18.71 -28.95 17.51
N PRO A 665 18.95 -28.32 16.35
CA PRO A 665 17.93 -27.54 15.66
C PRO A 665 16.71 -28.44 15.36
N ILE A 666 15.53 -27.95 15.72
CA ILE A 666 14.27 -28.69 15.55
C ILE A 666 13.77 -28.43 14.13
N ALA A 667 13.60 -29.48 13.33
CA ALA A 667 12.95 -29.31 12.03
C ALA A 667 11.45 -29.06 12.22
N MET A 668 10.85 -28.25 11.34
CA MET A 668 9.41 -27.95 11.37
C MET A 668 8.54 -29.22 11.32
N THR A 669 9.06 -30.30 10.72
CA THR A 669 8.45 -31.64 10.65
C THR A 669 8.55 -32.48 11.94
N GLU A 670 9.36 -32.06 12.92
CA GLU A 670 9.56 -32.77 14.20
C GLU A 670 8.73 -32.15 15.34
N LEU A 671 8.01 -31.06 15.06
CA LEU A 671 7.38 -30.24 16.08
C LEU A 671 6.28 -30.98 16.87
N ASP A 672 5.53 -31.88 16.25
CA ASP A 672 4.54 -32.74 16.92
C ASP A 672 5.18 -33.60 18.03
N GLU A 673 6.39 -34.13 17.79
CA GLU A 673 7.13 -34.94 18.77
C GLU A 673 7.76 -34.07 19.88
N VAL A 674 8.26 -32.87 19.53
CA VAL A 674 8.79 -31.91 20.52
C VAL A 674 7.70 -31.34 21.43
N MET A 675 6.52 -31.06 20.86
CA MET A 675 5.31 -30.72 21.61
C MET A 675 4.66 -31.95 22.28
N ALA A 676 5.22 -33.15 22.05
CA ALA A 676 4.81 -34.42 22.64
C ALA A 676 3.31 -34.70 22.51
N LEU A 677 2.76 -34.43 21.32
CA LEU A 677 1.36 -34.63 21.01
C LEU A 677 0.97 -36.11 21.06
N GLY A 678 -0.29 -36.37 21.41
CA GLY A 678 -0.83 -37.73 21.49
C GLY A 678 -0.92 -38.42 20.13
N PRO A 679 -0.97 -39.75 20.05
CA PRO A 679 -1.19 -40.45 18.79
C PRO A 679 -2.50 -40.00 18.14
N ASN A 680 -2.42 -39.62 16.86
CA ASN A 680 -3.46 -38.96 16.06
C ASN A 680 -3.68 -37.46 16.35
N SER A 681 -2.99 -36.81 17.30
CA SER A 681 -2.85 -35.34 17.28
C SER A 681 -1.78 -34.92 16.27
N ALA A 682 -1.91 -33.74 15.68
CA ALA A 682 -0.95 -33.12 14.75
C ALA A 682 -1.09 -31.59 14.73
N LEU A 683 -0.05 -30.87 14.30
CA LEU A 683 -0.08 -29.42 14.08
C LEU A 683 -0.26 -29.09 12.60
N GLU A 684 -1.38 -28.46 12.25
CA GLU A 684 -1.70 -28.08 10.87
C GLU A 684 -1.47 -26.58 10.65
N VAL A 685 -0.70 -26.21 9.61
CA VAL A 685 -0.41 -24.81 9.26
C VAL A 685 -1.68 -24.11 8.77
N THR A 686 -2.02 -22.98 9.40
CA THR A 686 -3.20 -22.15 9.07
C THR A 686 -2.84 -20.82 8.42
N ARG A 687 -1.67 -20.22 8.75
CA ARG A 687 -1.21 -18.94 8.20
C ARG A 687 0.30 -18.77 8.34
N SER A 688 0.89 -17.86 7.59
CA SER A 688 2.26 -17.41 7.79
C SER A 688 2.44 -15.91 7.58
N ALA A 689 3.53 -15.35 8.11
CA ALA A 689 3.95 -13.97 7.93
C ALA A 689 5.48 -13.83 8.05
N THR A 690 6.10 -12.92 7.30
CA THR A 690 7.55 -12.65 7.38
C THR A 690 7.84 -11.50 8.36
N THR A 691 8.84 -11.67 9.22
CA THR A 691 9.29 -10.60 10.15
C THR A 691 10.17 -9.57 9.43
N VAL A 692 10.46 -8.43 10.08
CA VAL A 692 11.46 -7.47 9.57
C VAL A 692 12.90 -8.04 9.57
N GLN A 693 13.08 -9.21 10.19
CA GLN A 693 14.37 -9.87 10.40
C GLN A 693 14.63 -10.97 9.33
N GLY A 694 13.67 -11.24 8.45
CA GLY A 694 13.76 -12.26 7.39
C GLY A 694 13.60 -13.69 7.91
N THR A 695 12.90 -13.86 9.03
CA THR A 695 12.37 -15.12 9.57
C THR A 695 10.89 -15.24 9.24
N THR A 696 10.35 -16.47 9.29
CA THR A 696 8.93 -16.73 8.96
C THR A 696 8.18 -17.22 10.19
N LEU A 697 7.15 -16.47 10.58
CA LEU A 697 6.15 -16.87 11.56
C LEU A 697 5.13 -17.81 10.89
N TRP A 698 4.82 -18.93 11.52
CA TRP A 698 3.79 -19.89 11.12
C TRP A 698 2.77 -20.03 12.25
N ARG A 699 1.48 -19.83 11.96
CA ARG A 699 0.37 -20.07 12.89
C ARG A 699 -0.20 -21.45 12.62
N LEU A 700 -0.21 -22.32 13.63
CA LEU A 700 -0.62 -23.71 13.56
C LEU A 700 -1.80 -23.97 14.50
N GLN A 701 -2.67 -24.90 14.10
CA GLN A 701 -3.80 -25.39 14.88
C GLN A 701 -3.54 -26.85 15.26
N GLU A 702 -3.67 -27.22 16.54
CA GLU A 702 -3.69 -28.63 16.91
C GLU A 702 -5.00 -29.27 16.40
N THR A 703 -4.90 -30.37 15.66
CA THR A 703 -6.04 -31.22 15.33
C THR A 703 -5.84 -32.60 15.94
N PHE A 704 -6.92 -33.25 16.34
CA PHE A 704 -6.92 -34.63 16.81
C PHE A 704 -7.81 -35.48 15.89
N LYS A 705 -7.20 -36.42 15.17
CA LYS A 705 -7.81 -37.20 14.08
C LYS A 705 -8.38 -36.30 12.96
N GLY A 706 -7.79 -35.12 12.75
CA GLY A 706 -8.29 -34.10 11.82
C GLY A 706 -9.47 -33.28 12.34
N ILE A 707 -9.78 -33.35 13.65
CA ILE A 707 -10.80 -32.53 14.32
C ILE A 707 -10.07 -31.42 15.09
N PRO A 708 -10.32 -30.12 14.85
CA PRO A 708 -9.65 -29.04 15.58
C PRO A 708 -9.85 -29.14 17.09
N VAL A 709 -8.79 -28.86 17.85
CA VAL A 709 -8.81 -28.79 19.30
C VAL A 709 -9.01 -27.33 19.73
N ASP A 710 -10.03 -27.07 20.53
CA ASP A 710 -10.45 -25.72 20.90
C ASP A 710 -9.37 -25.04 21.77
N ASP A 711 -9.04 -23.80 21.44
CA ASP A 711 -7.98 -22.93 22.00
C ASP A 711 -6.52 -23.39 21.78
N ALA A 712 -6.29 -24.54 21.12
CA ALA A 712 -4.97 -25.10 20.87
C ALA A 712 -4.29 -24.51 19.62
N VAL A 713 -3.92 -23.23 19.70
CA VAL A 713 -3.21 -22.52 18.62
C VAL A 713 -1.76 -22.23 19.01
N LEU A 714 -0.83 -22.57 18.11
CA LEU A 714 0.61 -22.47 18.30
C LEU A 714 1.23 -21.62 17.18
N THR A 715 1.94 -20.55 17.52
CA THR A 715 2.64 -19.71 16.54
C THR A 715 4.15 -19.82 16.71
N VAL A 716 4.84 -20.14 15.62
CA VAL A 716 6.22 -20.61 15.59
C VAL A 716 7.06 -19.73 14.68
N GLU A 717 8.18 -19.22 15.18
CA GLU A 717 9.17 -18.55 14.35
C GLU A 717 10.16 -19.57 13.78
N THR A 718 10.41 -19.48 12.48
CA THR A 718 11.40 -20.30 11.77
C THR A 718 12.48 -19.44 11.13
N ASP A 719 13.64 -20.05 10.91
CA ASP A 719 14.74 -19.46 10.17
C ASP A 719 14.37 -19.08 8.72
N GLY A 720 15.30 -18.43 8.01
CA GLY A 720 15.03 -17.92 6.65
C GLY A 720 14.86 -18.98 5.57
N THR A 721 15.14 -20.25 5.86
CA THR A 721 14.81 -21.38 4.99
C THR A 721 13.39 -21.92 5.24
N GLY A 722 12.75 -21.50 6.34
CA GLY A 722 11.47 -22.01 6.82
C GLY A 722 11.55 -23.41 7.45
N GLN A 723 12.74 -23.97 7.64
CA GLN A 723 12.91 -25.38 8.02
C GLN A 723 13.15 -25.59 9.51
N HIS A 724 13.78 -24.64 10.21
CA HIS A 724 14.21 -24.80 11.60
C HIS A 724 13.50 -23.83 12.54
N VAL A 725 12.88 -24.40 13.59
CA VAL A 725 12.16 -23.67 14.63
C VAL A 725 13.15 -22.92 15.53
N GLN A 726 12.85 -21.64 15.78
CA GLN A 726 13.66 -20.73 16.61
C GLN A 726 12.93 -20.34 17.90
N ASP A 727 11.62 -20.06 17.85
CA ASP A 727 10.78 -19.78 19.02
C ASP A 727 9.31 -20.22 18.80
N ALA A 728 8.50 -20.27 19.87
CA ALA A 728 7.08 -20.58 19.81
C ALA A 728 6.23 -19.92 20.93
N SER A 729 5.03 -19.44 20.58
CA SER A 729 4.02 -18.81 21.45
C SER A 729 2.65 -19.47 21.28
N GLY A 730 1.74 -19.34 22.26
CA GLY A 730 0.38 -19.93 22.21
C GLY A 730 0.17 -21.12 23.16
N VAL A 731 -0.65 -22.09 22.74
CA VAL A 731 -1.17 -23.21 23.57
C VAL A 731 -1.31 -24.49 22.74
N VAL A 732 -0.98 -25.65 23.35
CA VAL A 732 -1.25 -27.01 22.82
C VAL A 732 -1.59 -27.96 23.98
N TYR A 733 -2.28 -29.07 23.71
CA TYR A 733 -2.73 -30.01 24.73
C TYR A 733 -2.17 -31.43 24.53
N GLN A 734 -2.41 -32.31 25.52
CA GLN A 734 -1.82 -33.65 25.62
C GLN A 734 -2.82 -34.61 26.30
N GLY A 735 -2.85 -35.88 25.89
CA GLY A 735 -3.73 -36.91 26.46
C GLY A 735 -5.18 -36.85 25.99
N ILE A 736 -5.45 -36.22 24.84
CA ILE A 736 -6.78 -36.15 24.21
C ILE A 736 -7.31 -37.56 23.88
N GLU A 737 -6.39 -38.47 23.54
CA GLU A 737 -6.64 -39.87 23.24
C GLU A 737 -7.17 -40.68 24.44
N ASP A 738 -6.88 -40.27 25.68
CA ASP A 738 -7.33 -40.96 26.91
C ASP A 738 -8.80 -40.66 27.26
N ASP A 739 -9.36 -39.53 26.81
CA ASP A 739 -10.74 -39.11 27.11
C ASP A 739 -11.74 -39.37 25.96
N THR A 740 -11.27 -39.50 24.71
CA THR A 740 -12.10 -39.47 23.49
C THR A 740 -12.43 -40.86 22.93
N ASP A 741 -13.40 -41.54 23.55
CA ASP A 741 -13.89 -42.83 23.08
C ASP A 741 -14.71 -42.71 21.77
N GLY A 742 -14.36 -43.57 20.80
CA GLY A 742 -14.91 -43.60 19.44
C GLY A 742 -16.35 -44.12 19.40
N THR A 743 -17.27 -43.29 19.87
CA THR A 743 -18.70 -43.54 19.99
C THR A 743 -19.47 -42.93 18.80
N THR A 744 -20.75 -43.27 18.67
CA THR A 744 -21.61 -42.62 17.67
C THR A 744 -22.02 -41.27 18.24
N TYR A 745 -21.49 -40.18 17.67
CA TYR A 745 -21.88 -38.82 18.06
C TYR A 745 -23.26 -38.47 17.49
N ILE A 746 -23.91 -37.47 18.09
CA ILE A 746 -25.08 -36.83 17.48
C ILE A 746 -24.65 -36.05 16.23
N ASP A 747 -25.60 -35.84 15.31
CA ASP A 747 -25.41 -34.94 14.17
C ASP A 747 -25.48 -33.45 14.58
N SER A 748 -25.02 -32.59 13.67
CA SER A 748 -25.11 -31.12 13.74
C SER A 748 -26.52 -30.67 14.07
N ASP A 749 -27.51 -31.18 13.34
CA ASP A 749 -28.91 -30.80 13.40
C ASP A 749 -29.49 -31.04 14.82
N THR A 750 -29.10 -32.13 15.48
CA THR A 750 -29.46 -32.42 16.88
C THR A 750 -28.76 -31.48 17.86
N ALA A 751 -27.47 -31.17 17.66
CA ALA A 751 -26.73 -30.27 18.53
C ALA A 751 -27.27 -28.83 18.46
N GLU A 752 -27.53 -28.37 17.23
CA GLU A 752 -28.22 -27.11 16.92
C GLU A 752 -29.59 -27.04 17.59
N THR A 753 -30.42 -28.07 17.42
CA THR A 753 -31.75 -28.15 18.06
C THR A 753 -31.65 -28.00 19.57
N ASN A 754 -30.71 -28.68 20.24
CA ASN A 754 -30.57 -28.65 21.70
C ASN A 754 -30.08 -27.29 22.22
N CYS A 755 -29.18 -26.62 21.50
CA CYS A 755 -28.74 -25.26 21.79
C CYS A 755 -29.89 -24.23 21.67
N LEU A 756 -30.69 -24.34 20.61
CA LEU A 756 -31.89 -23.51 20.45
C LEU A 756 -32.92 -23.80 21.55
N ASP A 757 -33.15 -25.07 21.90
CA ASP A 757 -34.14 -25.44 22.91
C ASP A 757 -33.77 -24.95 24.33
N TYR A 758 -32.47 -24.86 24.64
CA TYR A 758 -31.94 -24.28 25.88
C TYR A 758 -32.16 -22.75 25.94
N ASN A 759 -31.95 -22.06 24.81
CA ASN A 759 -32.09 -20.61 24.67
C ASN A 759 -33.52 -20.12 24.36
N ASN A 760 -34.52 -21.02 24.31
CA ASN A 760 -35.96 -20.69 24.17
C ASN A 760 -36.49 -19.63 25.16
N HIS A 761 -35.79 -19.39 26.26
CA HIS A 761 -36.16 -18.38 27.27
C HIS A 761 -36.01 -16.93 26.78
N ILE A 762 -35.35 -16.72 25.62
CA ILE A 762 -34.99 -15.41 25.05
C ILE A 762 -36.16 -14.71 24.31
N HIS A 763 -37.26 -15.40 24.02
CA HIS A 763 -38.50 -14.78 23.48
C HIS A 763 -38.35 -13.94 22.17
N PHE A 764 -37.53 -14.41 21.24
CA PHE A 764 -37.29 -13.81 19.92
C PHE A 764 -38.57 -13.66 19.04
N ILE A 765 -38.59 -12.62 18.20
CA ILE A 765 -39.66 -12.37 17.19
C ILE A 765 -39.08 -12.60 15.78
N GLY A 766 -38.66 -13.85 15.53
CA GLY A 766 -38.06 -14.31 14.28
C GLY A 766 -37.66 -15.78 14.34
N ASN A 767 -36.96 -16.25 13.31
CA ASN A 767 -36.15 -17.48 13.35
C ASN A 767 -34.65 -17.12 13.52
N VAL A 768 -33.79 -18.12 13.36
CA VAL A 768 -32.34 -18.08 13.59
C VAL A 768 -31.56 -17.70 12.32
N HIS A 769 -30.43 -16.98 12.46
CA HIS A 769 -29.47 -16.65 11.39
C HIS A 769 -28.07 -17.19 11.65
N LYS A 770 -27.31 -17.38 10.57
CA LYS A 770 -25.92 -17.90 10.53
C LYS A 770 -25.63 -18.99 11.60
N LEU A 771 -26.53 -19.97 11.70
CA LEU A 771 -26.37 -21.12 12.57
C LEU A 771 -25.19 -21.96 12.06
N THR A 772 -24.08 -21.94 12.78
CA THR A 772 -22.85 -22.68 12.47
C THR A 772 -22.52 -23.64 13.60
N SER A 773 -22.33 -24.90 13.26
CA SER A 773 -22.05 -26.02 14.18
C SER A 773 -20.67 -26.62 13.92
N GLU A 774 -19.61 -26.00 14.44
CA GLU A 774 -18.24 -26.50 14.26
C GLU A 774 -17.95 -27.66 15.21
N PHE A 775 -17.68 -28.85 14.66
CA PHE A 775 -17.30 -30.02 15.45
C PHE A 775 -15.83 -29.92 15.92
N LYS A 776 -15.63 -29.83 17.24
CA LYS A 776 -14.31 -29.61 17.87
C LYS A 776 -14.09 -30.52 19.07
N ILE A 777 -12.83 -30.63 19.49
CA ILE A 777 -12.46 -31.20 20.78
C ILE A 777 -12.34 -30.08 21.82
N PHE A 778 -13.27 -30.04 22.77
CA PHE A 778 -13.31 -29.07 23.86
C PHE A 778 -12.68 -29.62 25.14
N LEU A 779 -12.24 -28.71 26.02
CA LEU A 779 -11.84 -29.02 27.40
C LEU A 779 -12.93 -28.53 28.37
N ASN A 780 -13.19 -29.29 29.43
CA ASN A 780 -14.06 -28.86 30.55
C ASN A 780 -13.25 -28.31 31.74
N GLU A 781 -13.89 -27.95 32.85
CA GLU A 781 -13.20 -27.45 34.07
C GLU A 781 -12.17 -28.44 34.66
N GLU A 782 -12.36 -29.75 34.43
CA GLU A 782 -11.40 -30.82 34.75
C GLU A 782 -10.40 -31.10 33.60
N ASN A 783 -10.25 -30.17 32.65
CA ASN A 783 -9.71 -30.31 31.29
C ASN A 783 -9.81 -31.71 30.69
N ARG A 784 -11.01 -32.31 30.68
CA ARG A 784 -11.23 -33.53 29.90
C ARG A 784 -11.55 -33.18 28.47
N ALA A 785 -10.88 -33.83 27.53
CA ALA A 785 -11.15 -33.68 26.12
C ALA A 785 -12.48 -34.36 25.75
N TYR A 786 -13.45 -33.59 25.29
CA TYR A 786 -14.73 -34.11 24.81
C TYR A 786 -15.07 -33.57 23.42
N PRO A 787 -15.57 -34.43 22.51
CA PRO A 787 -16.10 -33.95 21.25
C PRO A 787 -17.39 -33.16 21.53
N GLY A 788 -17.49 -32.00 20.90
CA GLY A 788 -18.66 -31.14 20.98
C GLY A 788 -18.86 -30.37 19.68
N TYR A 789 -19.96 -29.64 19.62
CA TYR A 789 -20.21 -28.65 18.59
C TYR A 789 -20.14 -27.25 19.21
N LEU A 790 -19.32 -26.37 18.65
CA LEU A 790 -19.46 -24.92 18.84
C LEU A 790 -20.68 -24.50 18.02
N VAL A 791 -21.79 -24.21 18.68
CA VAL A 791 -23.03 -23.80 18.01
C VAL A 791 -23.20 -22.30 18.22
N GLN A 792 -22.87 -21.53 17.19
CA GLN A 792 -23.04 -20.08 17.17
C GLN A 792 -24.17 -19.70 16.24
N TYR A 793 -24.97 -18.70 16.61
CA TYR A 793 -26.03 -18.17 15.77
C TYR A 793 -26.45 -16.76 16.19
N THR A 794 -27.11 -16.07 15.25
CA THR A 794 -27.75 -14.76 15.45
C THR A 794 -29.25 -14.92 15.65
N VAL A 795 -29.83 -14.17 16.59
CA VAL A 795 -31.27 -13.93 16.73
C VAL A 795 -31.56 -12.45 16.99
N LEU A 796 -32.77 -12.01 16.62
CA LEU A 796 -33.27 -10.67 16.94
C LEU A 796 -34.37 -10.73 18.00
N VAL A 797 -34.20 -9.94 19.06
CA VAL A 797 -35.08 -9.87 20.23
C VAL A 797 -35.36 -8.40 20.52
N ASP A 798 -36.63 -8.01 20.69
CA ASP A 798 -37.05 -6.64 21.08
C ASP A 798 -36.18 -5.51 20.50
N CYS A 799 -35.99 -5.53 19.18
CA CYS A 799 -35.22 -4.53 18.41
C CYS A 799 -33.68 -4.57 18.56
N LYS A 800 -33.07 -5.69 19.01
CA LYS A 800 -31.61 -5.84 19.19
C LYS A 800 -31.12 -7.18 18.64
N GLU A 801 -29.87 -7.25 18.21
CA GLU A 801 -29.19 -8.53 18.02
C GLU A 801 -28.76 -9.12 19.35
N HIS A 802 -28.63 -10.43 19.28
CA HIS A 802 -28.21 -11.39 20.26
C HIS A 802 -27.45 -12.47 19.44
N ARG A 803 -26.20 -12.80 19.80
CA ARG A 803 -25.44 -13.92 19.22
C ARG A 803 -25.19 -15.03 20.25
N PRO A 804 -26.20 -15.86 20.59
CA PRO A 804 -25.97 -16.94 21.53
C PRO A 804 -24.95 -17.95 20.99
N THR A 805 -23.82 -18.06 21.69
CA THR A 805 -22.77 -19.06 21.47
C THR A 805 -22.94 -20.18 22.48
N CYS A 806 -23.40 -21.35 22.05
CA CYS A 806 -23.44 -22.57 22.87
C CYS A 806 -22.20 -23.44 22.63
N ILE A 807 -21.81 -24.20 23.66
CA ILE A 807 -21.01 -25.43 23.49
C ILE A 807 -21.93 -26.62 23.77
N VAL A 808 -22.04 -27.57 22.83
CA VAL A 808 -22.94 -28.73 22.94
C VAL A 808 -22.15 -30.03 22.91
N ASN A 809 -22.28 -30.86 23.94
CA ASN A 809 -21.56 -32.13 24.03
C ASN A 809 -22.08 -33.14 22.99
N ALA A 810 -21.20 -33.63 22.11
CA ALA A 810 -21.61 -34.46 20.97
C ALA A 810 -21.92 -35.93 21.33
N ARG A 811 -21.68 -36.37 22.59
CA ARG A 811 -21.99 -37.74 23.04
C ARG A 811 -23.43 -37.91 23.54
N ASP A 812 -24.02 -36.84 24.08
CA ASP A 812 -25.35 -36.88 24.72
C ASP A 812 -26.27 -35.71 24.33
N GLY A 813 -25.74 -34.68 23.67
CA GLY A 813 -26.47 -33.50 23.23
C GLY A 813 -26.72 -32.44 24.30
N ASN A 814 -26.14 -32.57 25.50
CA ASN A 814 -26.31 -31.57 26.54
C ASN A 814 -25.55 -30.27 26.20
N VAL A 815 -26.21 -29.13 26.36
CA VAL A 815 -25.58 -27.80 26.32
C VAL A 815 -24.74 -27.62 27.59
N VAL A 816 -23.50 -27.18 27.41
CA VAL A 816 -22.47 -27.06 28.46
C VAL A 816 -22.29 -25.61 28.92
N ASP A 817 -22.31 -24.64 28.00
CA ASP A 817 -22.30 -23.17 28.25
C ASP A 817 -23.13 -22.45 27.16
N SER A 818 -23.55 -21.19 27.39
CA SER A 818 -24.34 -20.34 26.48
C SER A 818 -24.26 -18.84 26.84
N LYS A 819 -23.80 -17.95 25.93
CA LYS A 819 -23.59 -16.48 26.13
C LYS A 819 -23.83 -15.62 24.88
N ASP A 820 -24.05 -14.30 25.00
CA ASP A 820 -24.84 -13.45 24.06
C ASP A 820 -24.31 -11.98 23.87
N ALA A 821 -24.69 -11.22 22.82
CA ALA A 821 -23.89 -10.04 22.29
C ALA A 821 -24.59 -8.79 21.62
N GLU A 822 -24.53 -7.62 22.30
CA GLU A 822 -24.23 -6.18 21.92
C GLU A 822 -24.94 -5.26 20.86
N GLU A 823 -24.45 -3.99 20.66
CA GLU A 823 -25.28 -2.78 20.31
C GLU A 823 -24.74 -1.47 19.57
N SER A 824 -23.66 -1.33 18.75
CA SER A 824 -23.18 0.04 18.27
C SER A 824 -22.31 0.12 16.96
N SER A 825 -22.23 1.13 16.01
CA SER A 825 -22.91 2.44 15.69
C SER A 825 -22.43 3.36 14.47
N ARG A 826 -22.82 4.67 14.45
CA ARG A 826 -22.71 5.84 13.49
C ARG A 826 -23.58 5.90 12.12
N LYS A 827 -23.87 7.00 11.35
CA LYS A 827 -24.74 7.00 10.06
C LYS A 827 -24.78 8.22 9.10
N CYS A 828 -25.66 8.15 8.02
CA CYS A 828 -25.56 8.43 6.51
C CYS A 828 -26.59 9.44 5.76
N ASN A 829 -26.39 10.23 4.62
CA ASN A 829 -27.08 11.57 4.30
C ASN A 829 -27.18 12.50 2.94
N ALA A 830 -27.85 12.18 1.81
CA ALA A 830 -28.41 13.07 0.68
C ALA A 830 -27.61 13.66 -0.57
N LYS A 831 -28.23 14.43 -1.51
CA LYS A 831 -28.46 14.07 -2.96
C LYS A 831 -28.26 15.07 -4.16
N GLY A 832 -28.62 14.63 -5.39
CA GLY A 832 -28.73 15.37 -6.69
C GLY A 832 -29.13 14.51 -7.93
N THR A 833 -28.80 14.95 -9.16
CA THR A 833 -29.08 14.21 -10.43
C THR A 833 -27.98 14.46 -11.48
N GLY A 834 -27.65 13.51 -12.37
CA GLY A 834 -26.51 13.65 -13.29
C GLY A 834 -26.49 12.94 -14.62
N GLY A 835 -25.26 12.84 -15.13
CA GLY A 835 -24.88 12.38 -16.44
C GLY A 835 -25.15 13.43 -17.50
N ASN A 836 -25.40 12.97 -18.73
CA ASN A 836 -25.78 13.81 -19.85
C ASN A 836 -26.75 13.07 -20.80
N ARG A 837 -27.39 13.78 -21.74
CA ARG A 837 -28.43 13.20 -22.62
C ARG A 837 -27.96 12.09 -23.57
N LYS A 838 -26.66 11.75 -23.62
CA LYS A 838 -26.12 10.59 -24.36
C LYS A 838 -25.98 9.36 -23.46
N ILE A 839 -25.29 9.49 -22.33
CA ILE A 839 -25.08 8.39 -21.37
C ILE A 839 -26.31 8.06 -20.52
N GLY A 840 -27.25 9.02 -20.43
CA GLY A 840 -28.48 8.88 -19.64
C GLY A 840 -28.41 9.65 -18.33
N LYS A 841 -29.29 9.27 -17.41
CA LYS A 841 -29.37 9.86 -16.07
C LYS A 841 -28.66 9.01 -15.03
N VAL A 842 -28.46 9.64 -13.87
CA VAL A 842 -27.56 9.21 -12.82
C VAL A 842 -28.15 9.72 -11.46
N HIS A 843 -28.56 8.86 -10.49
CA HIS A 843 -29.33 9.20 -9.24
C HIS A 843 -28.31 9.63 -8.15
N TYR A 844 -28.18 10.91 -7.75
CA TYR A 844 -27.44 11.21 -6.50
C TYR A 844 -28.36 10.88 -5.33
N GLY A 845 -28.26 9.65 -4.82
CA GLY A 845 -28.91 9.24 -3.58
C GLY A 845 -28.43 7.98 -2.85
N GLU A 846 -27.36 7.30 -3.27
CA GLU A 846 -27.33 5.84 -3.22
C GLU A 846 -25.96 5.09 -3.27
N LEU A 847 -26.01 3.90 -2.64
CA LEU A 847 -24.96 3.09 -1.99
C LEU A 847 -23.66 2.84 -2.74
N GLN A 848 -23.72 2.56 -4.03
CA GLN A 848 -22.58 2.15 -4.87
C GLN A 848 -21.82 3.29 -5.49
N LYS A 849 -22.32 4.53 -5.58
CA LYS A 849 -21.63 5.49 -6.48
C LYS A 849 -21.61 6.98 -6.01
N CYS A 850 -22.57 7.43 -5.19
CA CYS A 850 -22.39 8.44 -4.08
C CYS A 850 -22.07 9.98 -4.37
N LEU A 851 -22.13 11.03 -3.46
CA LEU A 851 -21.95 12.59 -3.60
C LEU A 851 -21.11 13.58 -2.55
N GLN A 852 -19.88 13.40 -2.00
CA GLN A 852 -18.97 13.94 -0.88
C GLN A 852 -18.78 15.42 -0.47
N VAL A 853 -19.76 15.92 0.29
CA VAL A 853 -19.76 17.29 0.86
C VAL A 853 -19.35 17.41 2.34
N THR A 854 -19.33 18.67 2.79
CA THR A 854 -19.78 19.09 4.13
C THR A 854 -21.14 19.83 4.05
N ARG A 855 -21.97 19.92 5.10
CA ARG A 855 -23.26 20.67 5.07
C ARG A 855 -23.48 21.52 6.30
N ILE A 856 -24.23 22.59 6.11
CA ILE A 856 -25.02 23.20 7.19
C ILE A 856 -26.52 23.27 6.79
N ASN A 857 -27.40 22.65 7.60
CA ASN A 857 -28.88 22.66 7.56
C ASN A 857 -29.64 22.17 6.31
N ASP A 858 -29.44 22.78 5.15
CA ASP A 858 -30.02 22.40 3.84
C ASP A 858 -29.18 22.88 2.64
N THR A 859 -27.98 23.39 2.94
CA THR A 859 -26.94 23.83 2.01
C THR A 859 -25.71 22.95 2.18
N CYS A 860 -25.16 22.48 1.05
CA CYS A 860 -24.10 21.49 1.00
C CYS A 860 -22.94 21.97 0.14
N TYR A 861 -21.71 21.74 0.61
CA TYR A 861 -20.47 22.35 0.15
C TYR A 861 -19.60 21.29 -0.50
N ALA A 862 -19.25 21.52 -1.76
CA ALA A 862 -18.75 20.51 -2.68
C ALA A 862 -17.34 19.92 -2.37
N GLU A 863 -17.08 19.41 -1.16
CA GLU A 863 -15.74 19.08 -0.63
C GLU A 863 -15.72 18.08 0.53
N ASN A 864 -14.62 17.32 0.59
CA ASN A 864 -14.40 16.20 1.51
C ASN A 864 -12.94 16.05 1.97
N LYS A 865 -12.47 14.81 2.28
CA LYS A 865 -11.08 14.49 2.65
C LYS A 865 -10.09 15.01 1.59
N TYR A 866 -10.44 14.84 0.31
CA TYR A 866 -9.66 13.89 -0.49
C TYR A 866 -9.11 14.42 -1.98
N VAL A 867 -10.19 15.43 -2.20
CA VAL A 867 -10.52 16.73 -3.08
C VAL A 867 -11.55 17.77 -2.46
N LYS A 868 -11.64 18.98 -3.07
CA LYS A 868 -12.72 20.03 -3.17
C LYS A 868 -13.19 20.45 -4.64
N VAL A 869 -14.49 20.64 -4.96
CA VAL A 869 -15.00 21.47 -6.11
C VAL A 869 -15.38 22.88 -5.70
N ILE A 870 -15.19 23.80 -6.64
CA ILE A 870 -15.67 25.18 -6.58
C ILE A 870 -16.56 25.45 -7.82
N ASP A 871 -17.67 26.16 -7.64
CA ASP A 871 -18.51 26.63 -8.75
C ASP A 871 -17.98 27.99 -9.20
N ASN A 872 -17.39 28.03 -10.39
CA ASN A 872 -16.89 29.27 -10.99
C ASN A 872 -18.00 30.17 -11.54
N LYS A 873 -19.28 29.78 -11.42
CA LYS A 873 -20.47 30.60 -11.68
C LYS A 873 -20.50 31.17 -13.10
N ARG A 874 -19.87 30.47 -14.06
CA ARG A 874 -19.71 30.88 -15.47
C ARG A 874 -18.85 32.14 -15.64
N SER A 875 -17.93 32.33 -14.71
CA SER A 875 -16.77 33.23 -14.77
C SER A 875 -15.50 32.40 -15.03
N CYS A 876 -14.36 33.08 -15.09
CA CYS A 876 -13.10 32.47 -14.66
C CYS A 876 -12.84 32.69 -13.19
N ILE A 877 -13.09 33.92 -12.71
CA ILE A 877 -12.31 34.55 -11.63
C ILE A 877 -12.32 33.67 -10.38
N THR A 878 -11.16 33.08 -10.09
CA THR A 878 -10.97 32.04 -9.07
C THR A 878 -10.59 32.59 -7.72
N ASP A 879 -9.94 33.74 -7.74
CA ASP A 879 -9.15 34.26 -6.62
C ASP A 879 -10.04 34.92 -5.54
N GLN A 880 -11.35 34.87 -5.76
CA GLN A 880 -12.39 35.44 -4.90
C GLN A 880 -13.23 34.37 -4.18
N ASP A 881 -13.14 33.09 -4.57
CA ASP A 881 -13.83 31.97 -3.91
C ASP A 881 -12.84 30.84 -3.60
N SER A 882 -12.55 30.66 -2.30
CA SER A 882 -11.75 29.56 -1.73
C SER A 882 -12.61 28.51 -0.99
N GLU A 883 -13.93 28.68 -0.99
CA GLU A 883 -14.91 27.77 -0.40
C GLU A 883 -15.48 26.81 -1.45
N ALA A 884 -15.95 25.64 -1.01
CA ALA A 884 -16.50 24.65 -1.92
C ALA A 884 -17.92 25.02 -2.39
N ALA A 885 -18.28 24.58 -3.60
CA ALA A 885 -19.53 24.99 -4.25
C ALA A 885 -20.77 24.66 -3.40
N SER A 886 -21.61 25.65 -3.09
CA SER A 886 -22.76 25.46 -2.20
C SER A 886 -24.07 25.23 -2.97
N TYR A 887 -24.79 24.15 -2.69
CA TYR A 887 -26.03 23.78 -3.41
C TYR A 887 -27.12 23.21 -2.48
N ASN A 888 -28.35 23.05 -3.00
CA ASN A 888 -29.45 22.47 -2.22
C ASN A 888 -29.29 20.96 -2.08
N CYS A 889 -29.35 20.50 -0.83
CA CYS A 889 -28.94 19.16 -0.49
C CYS A 889 -29.88 18.00 -0.89
N GLN A 890 -30.95 18.26 -1.64
CA GLN A 890 -31.76 17.21 -2.28
C GLN A 890 -31.52 17.19 -3.81
N GLU A 891 -31.15 18.33 -4.39
CA GLU A 891 -31.02 18.54 -5.83
C GLU A 891 -30.16 19.79 -6.11
N ALA A 892 -28.95 19.64 -6.65
CA ALA A 892 -28.29 20.80 -7.28
C ALA A 892 -28.95 21.13 -8.61
N LYS A 893 -28.88 22.41 -8.97
CA LYS A 893 -29.70 23.02 -10.03
C LYS A 893 -28.84 23.80 -11.02
N ASP A 894 -27.69 23.22 -11.31
CA ASP A 894 -26.60 23.71 -12.17
C ASP A 894 -26.58 23.04 -13.55
N GLY A 895 -27.42 22.01 -13.77
CA GLY A 895 -27.54 21.28 -15.02
C GLY A 895 -27.66 22.15 -16.27
N ILE A 896 -26.65 22.06 -17.13
CA ILE A 896 -26.41 22.98 -18.24
C ILE A 896 -25.96 22.25 -19.51
N ASN A 897 -26.29 22.83 -20.67
CA ASN A 897 -25.94 22.36 -22.02
C ASN A 897 -26.27 20.87 -22.33
N GLY A 898 -27.08 20.22 -21.50
CA GLY A 898 -27.52 18.84 -21.65
C GLY A 898 -26.79 17.82 -20.77
N ALA A 899 -25.84 18.23 -19.92
CA ALA A 899 -25.58 17.53 -18.67
C ALA A 899 -26.70 17.85 -17.66
N TYR A 900 -26.83 17.03 -16.61
CA TYR A 900 -27.84 17.25 -15.57
C TYR A 900 -27.29 17.92 -14.30
N SER A 901 -25.99 17.81 -13.99
CA SER A 901 -25.34 18.62 -12.94
C SER A 901 -23.79 18.59 -13.02
N PRO A 902 -23.11 19.34 -13.92
CA PRO A 902 -21.65 19.37 -13.96
C PRO A 902 -20.97 19.69 -12.65
N LEU A 903 -21.55 20.52 -11.78
CA LEU A 903 -21.05 20.75 -10.41
C LEU A 903 -20.95 19.43 -9.70
N LEU A 904 -22.11 18.82 -9.47
CA LEU A 904 -22.16 17.68 -8.60
C LEU A 904 -21.46 16.53 -9.24
N ASP A 905 -21.73 16.26 -10.53
CA ASP A 905 -21.09 15.21 -11.27
C ASP A 905 -19.54 15.36 -11.21
N ALA A 906 -18.91 16.49 -11.58
CA ALA A 906 -17.45 16.66 -11.73
C ALA A 906 -16.56 15.60 -11.02
N LEU A 907 -16.34 15.87 -9.75
CA LEU A 907 -16.83 15.11 -8.60
C LEU A 907 -17.01 13.55 -8.54
N PHE A 908 -16.81 12.71 -9.57
CA PHE A 908 -16.42 11.27 -9.37
C PHE A 908 -15.07 10.98 -9.92
N HIS A 909 -14.72 11.56 -11.05
CA HIS A 909 -13.86 10.76 -11.89
C HIS A 909 -12.43 10.85 -11.41
N GLY A 910 -12.00 12.04 -11.02
CA GLY A 910 -10.96 12.25 -10.01
C GLY A 910 -11.23 11.78 -8.57
N THR A 911 -12.39 11.22 -8.25
CA THR A 911 -12.44 10.22 -7.17
C THR A 911 -11.76 8.99 -7.63
N VAL A 912 -12.37 8.32 -8.58
CA VAL A 912 -12.03 6.95 -8.90
C VAL A 912 -10.65 6.85 -9.50
N VAL A 913 -10.13 7.90 -10.10
CA VAL A 913 -8.71 8.08 -10.43
C VAL A 913 -7.82 8.19 -9.18
N VAL A 914 -8.20 8.99 -8.16
CA VAL A 914 -7.42 9.08 -6.90
C VAL A 914 -7.51 7.77 -6.10
N ARG A 915 -8.70 7.20 -6.04
CA ARG A 915 -9.05 5.94 -5.40
C ARG A 915 -8.48 4.72 -6.13
N MET A 916 -8.21 4.82 -7.43
CA MET A 916 -7.41 3.86 -8.20
C MET A 916 -5.95 3.95 -7.79
N PHE A 917 -5.39 5.17 -7.70
CA PHE A 917 -4.01 5.37 -7.26
C PHE A 917 -3.76 4.83 -5.84
N GLU A 918 -4.76 5.00 -4.97
CA GLU A 918 -4.84 4.43 -3.63
C GLU A 918 -4.78 2.89 -3.71
N ASP A 919 -5.83 2.24 -4.21
CA ASP A 919 -5.99 0.78 -4.22
C ASP A 919 -4.97 0.01 -5.06
N TRP A 920 -4.48 0.60 -6.15
CA TRP A 920 -3.64 -0.09 -7.12
C TRP A 920 -2.15 0.18 -6.91
N TYR A 921 -1.78 1.38 -6.44
CA TYR A 921 -0.38 1.81 -6.34
C TYR A 921 0.02 2.33 -4.96
N ASN A 922 -0.87 2.27 -3.96
CA ASN A 922 -0.62 2.68 -2.58
C ASN A 922 -0.08 4.12 -2.50
N ALA A 923 -0.72 5.01 -3.25
CA ALA A 923 -0.28 6.38 -3.47
C ALA A 923 -1.46 7.33 -3.68
N TYR A 924 -1.22 8.62 -3.48
CA TYR A 924 -2.10 9.66 -4.02
C TYR A 924 -1.50 10.19 -5.32
N PRO A 925 -2.31 10.49 -6.35
CA PRO A 925 -1.79 10.96 -7.63
C PRO A 925 -1.18 12.37 -7.51
N LEU A 926 -1.74 13.20 -6.62
CA LEU A 926 -1.17 14.50 -6.24
C LEU A 926 -0.83 14.49 -4.74
N LYS A 927 0.27 15.16 -4.38
CA LYS A 927 0.65 15.45 -2.97
C LYS A 927 -0.39 16.32 -2.26
N ASP A 928 -0.84 17.34 -2.99
CA ASP A 928 -1.78 18.35 -2.53
C ASP A 928 -3.20 17.95 -2.86
N LYS A 929 -4.16 18.63 -2.22
CA LYS A 929 -5.57 18.34 -2.42
C LYS A 929 -6.03 18.75 -3.82
N VAL A 930 -6.04 17.77 -4.74
CA VAL A 930 -6.66 17.89 -6.08
C VAL A 930 -7.94 18.68 -5.88
N THR A 931 -8.14 19.73 -6.66
CA THR A 931 -9.26 20.66 -6.50
C THR A 931 -9.82 20.94 -7.88
N ILE A 932 -11.13 21.10 -8.02
CA ILE A 932 -11.78 21.28 -9.33
C ILE A 932 -12.56 22.60 -9.36
N ARG A 933 -12.74 23.20 -10.55
CA ARG A 933 -13.65 24.33 -10.76
C ARG A 933 -14.61 24.08 -11.92
N VAL A 934 -15.88 23.90 -11.61
CA VAL A 934 -16.95 23.60 -12.59
C VAL A 934 -17.56 24.88 -13.16
N HIS A 935 -18.40 24.73 -14.19
CA HIS A 935 -19.06 25.86 -14.87
C HIS A 935 -18.05 26.86 -15.36
N TYR A 936 -17.03 26.32 -16.02
CA TYR A 936 -15.90 27.07 -16.44
C TYR A 936 -16.25 27.99 -17.61
N GLY A 937 -16.28 29.29 -17.32
CA GLY A 937 -16.58 30.31 -18.30
C GLY A 937 -17.94 30.15 -18.99
N LYS A 938 -17.98 30.48 -20.28
CA LYS A 938 -19.23 30.59 -21.05
C LYS A 938 -19.06 29.91 -22.41
N TYR A 939 -19.53 28.67 -22.50
CA TYR A 939 -19.53 27.83 -23.70
C TYR A 939 -18.14 27.29 -24.13
N ILE A 940 -17.26 27.00 -23.18
CA ILE A 940 -15.94 26.44 -23.43
C ILE A 940 -16.03 24.91 -23.63
N SER A 941 -15.34 24.39 -24.65
CA SER A 941 -15.39 22.99 -25.11
C SER A 941 -13.98 22.37 -25.25
N ASN A 942 -13.23 22.14 -24.16
CA ASN A 942 -11.83 21.63 -24.23
C ASN A 942 -11.34 21.00 -22.87
N ALA A 943 -10.04 20.66 -22.62
CA ALA A 943 -9.48 19.84 -21.50
C ALA A 943 -8.35 20.46 -20.58
N PHE A 944 -8.47 20.50 -19.22
CA PHE A 944 -7.44 21.08 -18.28
C PHE A 944 -7.36 20.65 -16.79
N TRP A 945 -6.11 20.36 -16.41
CA TRP A 945 -5.41 20.59 -15.13
C TRP A 945 -4.54 21.86 -15.12
N ASN A 946 -4.71 22.74 -14.12
CA ASN A 946 -4.07 24.06 -13.99
C ASN A 946 -2.76 24.12 -13.20
N GLY A 947 -2.17 22.97 -12.86
CA GLY A 947 -1.04 22.91 -11.92
C GLY A 947 -1.42 23.20 -10.46
N LYS A 948 -2.72 23.10 -10.12
CA LYS A 948 -3.30 23.28 -8.77
C LYS A 948 -4.78 22.89 -8.71
N TYR A 949 -5.55 23.35 -9.70
CA TYR A 949 -6.98 23.10 -9.89
C TYR A 949 -7.21 22.47 -11.26
N ILE A 950 -8.10 21.51 -11.36
CA ILE A 950 -8.68 21.03 -12.62
C ILE A 950 -9.92 21.89 -12.91
N LEU A 951 -10.31 22.18 -14.16
CA LEU A 951 -11.42 23.12 -14.40
C LEU A 951 -12.29 22.71 -15.60
N LEU A 952 -13.63 22.87 -15.52
CA LEU A 952 -14.55 22.04 -16.34
C LEU A 952 -15.56 22.83 -17.18
N GLY A 953 -15.55 22.62 -18.49
CA GLY A 953 -16.27 23.46 -19.45
C GLY A 953 -17.73 23.08 -19.57
N ASP A 954 -18.60 24.09 -19.65
CA ASP A 954 -20.02 23.89 -19.98
C ASP A 954 -20.26 23.32 -21.40
N GLY A 955 -19.24 23.21 -22.24
CA GLY A 955 -19.32 22.73 -23.60
C GLY A 955 -20.09 23.64 -24.54
N SER A 956 -20.30 23.16 -25.76
CA SER A 956 -20.89 23.94 -26.86
C SER A 956 -22.09 23.24 -27.51
N SER A 957 -22.40 23.61 -28.75
CA SER A 957 -23.38 22.89 -29.59
C SER A 957 -22.91 21.48 -30.01
N ARG A 958 -21.60 21.21 -30.03
CA ARG A 958 -21.00 19.95 -30.51
C ARG A 958 -20.78 18.90 -29.43
N ASP A 959 -20.64 19.34 -28.20
CA ASP A 959 -20.22 18.54 -27.07
C ASP A 959 -21.11 18.93 -25.88
N PHE A 960 -21.39 17.98 -24.98
CA PHE A 960 -21.88 18.29 -23.65
C PHE A 960 -20.85 19.16 -22.91
N PRO A 961 -21.14 19.60 -21.69
CA PRO A 961 -20.06 19.91 -20.77
C PRO A 961 -18.94 18.85 -20.90
N PHE A 962 -17.67 19.27 -20.82
CA PHE A 962 -16.50 18.43 -21.01
C PHE A 962 -16.25 17.58 -19.77
N VAL A 963 -17.06 16.54 -19.61
CA VAL A 963 -17.31 15.90 -18.34
C VAL A 963 -17.84 14.44 -18.44
N ASN A 964 -16.92 13.48 -18.23
CA ASN A 964 -16.94 11.99 -18.18
C ASN A 964 -15.66 11.42 -17.46
N LEU A 965 -15.31 10.11 -17.54
CA LEU A 965 -14.29 9.44 -16.67
C LEU A 965 -12.85 9.46 -17.14
N ASP A 966 -12.53 8.67 -18.17
CA ASP A 966 -11.41 8.86 -19.10
C ASP A 966 -10.71 10.24 -18.97
N THR A 967 -11.51 11.27 -19.18
CA THR A 967 -11.14 12.65 -19.40
C THR A 967 -10.89 13.39 -18.08
N LEU A 968 -11.14 12.77 -16.91
CA LEU A 968 -10.60 13.20 -15.60
C LEU A 968 -9.43 12.33 -15.10
N GLY A 969 -9.30 11.09 -15.58
CA GLY A 969 -8.03 10.38 -15.50
C GLY A 969 -6.94 11.17 -16.22
N HIS A 970 -7.29 11.74 -17.37
CA HIS A 970 -6.45 12.63 -18.17
C HIS A 970 -5.89 13.81 -17.37
N GLU A 971 -6.75 14.65 -16.79
CA GLU A 971 -6.27 15.85 -16.09
C GLU A 971 -5.46 15.55 -14.83
N ILE A 972 -5.82 14.50 -14.11
CA ILE A 972 -5.02 14.08 -12.95
C ILE A 972 -3.72 13.44 -13.43
N GLY A 973 -3.69 12.79 -14.59
CA GLY A 973 -2.47 12.32 -15.25
C GLY A 973 -1.49 13.44 -15.59
N HIS A 974 -1.97 14.61 -16.01
CA HIS A 974 -1.11 15.79 -16.15
C HIS A 974 -0.54 16.25 -14.80
N GLY A 975 -1.37 16.24 -13.75
CA GLY A 975 -0.93 16.61 -12.39
C GLY A 975 0.03 15.60 -11.75
N VAL A 976 -0.15 14.30 -12.01
CA VAL A 976 0.80 13.23 -11.68
C VAL A 976 2.12 13.52 -12.39
N THR A 977 2.07 13.75 -13.70
CA THR A 977 3.25 13.98 -14.54
C THR A 977 4.01 15.26 -14.12
N GLU A 978 3.32 16.37 -13.84
CA GLU A 978 3.91 17.59 -13.28
C GLU A 978 4.60 17.34 -11.93
N GLN A 979 4.12 16.39 -11.14
CA GLN A 979 4.67 16.04 -9.82
C GLN A 979 5.66 14.87 -9.84
N LEU A 980 5.89 14.20 -10.97
CA LEU A 980 6.77 13.03 -11.13
C LEU A 980 7.96 13.33 -12.06
N SER A 981 7.79 13.12 -13.37
CA SER A 981 8.83 13.32 -14.41
C SER A 981 8.97 14.78 -14.86
N GLY A 982 7.89 15.56 -14.78
CA GLY A 982 7.83 16.96 -15.20
C GLY A 982 7.65 17.20 -16.71
N LEU A 983 7.37 16.17 -17.52
CA LEU A 983 7.28 16.23 -19.00
C LEU A 983 6.61 17.51 -19.50
N ILE A 984 7.38 18.37 -20.17
CA ILE A 984 6.90 19.67 -20.67
C ILE A 984 5.80 19.46 -21.73
N TYR A 985 4.77 20.29 -21.72
CA TYR A 985 3.61 20.13 -22.59
C TYR A 985 3.86 20.68 -24.02
N SER A 986 4.79 20.03 -24.75
CA SER A 986 5.18 20.35 -26.13
C SER A 986 5.93 19.18 -26.78
N GLY A 987 5.82 19.00 -28.09
CA GLY A 987 6.67 18.06 -28.82
C GLY A 987 6.42 16.59 -28.45
N GLN A 988 7.46 15.74 -28.49
CA GLN A 988 7.34 14.32 -28.15
C GLN A 988 7.14 14.10 -26.65
N TRP A 989 7.87 14.82 -25.80
CA TRP A 989 7.66 14.78 -24.34
C TRP A 989 6.26 15.25 -23.93
N GLY A 990 5.67 16.22 -24.65
CA GLY A 990 4.26 16.60 -24.50
C GLY A 990 3.28 15.51 -24.97
N ALA A 991 3.61 14.80 -26.05
CA ALA A 991 2.82 13.66 -26.53
C ALA A 991 2.87 12.45 -25.57
N LEU A 992 3.98 12.26 -24.85
CA LEU A 992 4.10 11.30 -23.75
C LEU A 992 3.25 11.70 -22.54
N ASN A 993 3.21 13.00 -22.21
CA ASN A 993 2.36 13.54 -21.14
C ASN A 993 0.86 13.32 -21.49
N GLU A 994 0.44 13.67 -22.71
CA GLU A 994 -0.90 13.32 -23.23
C GLU A 994 -1.18 11.81 -23.18
N ALA A 995 -0.25 10.97 -23.64
CA ALA A 995 -0.48 9.53 -23.70
C ALA A 995 -0.58 8.90 -22.32
N PHE A 996 0.28 9.30 -21.37
CA PHE A 996 0.18 8.86 -19.97
C PHE A 996 -1.15 9.27 -19.34
N SER A 997 -1.62 10.48 -19.65
CA SER A 997 -2.93 10.98 -19.23
C SER A 997 -4.10 10.20 -19.84
N ASP A 998 -4.05 9.90 -21.14
CA ASP A 998 -5.03 9.04 -21.84
C ASP A 998 -5.05 7.62 -21.22
N MET A 999 -3.88 7.02 -20.99
CA MET A 999 -3.74 5.72 -20.33
C MET A 999 -4.34 5.74 -18.93
N MET A 1000 -4.11 6.82 -18.18
CA MET A 1000 -4.67 7.02 -16.84
C MET A 1000 -6.18 7.18 -16.87
N GLY A 1001 -6.73 7.71 -17.97
CA GLY A 1001 -8.16 7.66 -18.31
C GLY A 1001 -8.70 6.25 -18.42
N GLU A 1002 -8.23 5.49 -19.41
CA GLU A 1002 -8.67 4.09 -19.66
C GLU A 1002 -8.46 3.19 -18.43
N THR A 1003 -7.34 3.36 -17.70
CA THR A 1003 -7.05 2.63 -16.47
C THR A 1003 -8.07 2.95 -15.37
N SER A 1004 -8.51 4.21 -15.27
CA SER A 1004 -9.53 4.64 -14.31
C SER A 1004 -10.94 4.17 -14.69
N GLU A 1005 -11.21 3.96 -15.97
CA GLU A 1005 -12.42 3.27 -16.44
C GLU A 1005 -12.37 1.77 -16.14
N ALA A 1006 -11.24 1.10 -16.39
CA ALA A 1006 -11.04 -0.32 -16.12
C ALA A 1006 -11.04 -0.67 -14.62
N TYR A 1007 -10.66 0.29 -13.78
CA TYR A 1007 -10.75 0.20 -12.33
C TYR A 1007 -12.21 0.27 -11.82
N LEU A 1008 -13.13 0.82 -12.62
CA LEU A 1008 -14.54 1.02 -12.28
C LEU A 1008 -15.50 0.02 -12.95
N SER A 1009 -15.15 -0.39 -14.16
CA SER A 1009 -16.01 -1.00 -15.17
C SER A 1009 -15.14 -1.60 -16.29
N GLU A 1010 -15.70 -1.94 -17.44
CA GLU A 1010 -14.90 -2.26 -18.63
C GLU A 1010 -14.43 -0.96 -19.29
N THR A 1011 -13.16 -0.89 -19.69
CA THR A 1011 -12.60 0.16 -20.58
C THR A 1011 -13.15 -0.02 -22.00
N ASP A 1012 -13.40 1.09 -22.71
CA ASP A 1012 -13.90 1.04 -24.09
C ASP A 1012 -12.93 1.53 -25.18
N TRP A 1013 -11.70 1.88 -24.77
CA TRP A 1013 -10.52 2.17 -25.60
C TRP A 1013 -10.63 3.40 -26.50
N VAL A 1014 -11.50 4.36 -26.14
CA VAL A 1014 -11.84 5.53 -26.97
C VAL A 1014 -12.21 6.77 -26.15
N VAL A 1015 -11.20 7.59 -25.87
CA VAL A 1015 -11.29 8.87 -25.13
C VAL A 1015 -12.37 9.83 -25.67
N GLY A 1016 -13.09 10.48 -24.76
CA GLY A 1016 -14.04 11.56 -25.01
C GLY A 1016 -15.37 11.10 -25.61
N ARG A 1017 -15.71 9.81 -25.52
CA ARG A 1017 -16.89 9.23 -26.17
C ARG A 1017 -18.20 9.77 -25.59
N GLU A 1018 -18.28 10.05 -24.29
CA GLU A 1018 -19.53 10.32 -23.56
C GLU A 1018 -19.98 11.78 -23.76
N ILE A 1019 -19.01 12.66 -24.02
CA ILE A 1019 -19.21 14.11 -24.15
C ILE A 1019 -19.59 14.54 -25.58
N ARG A 1020 -19.27 13.77 -26.62
CA ARG A 1020 -19.55 14.16 -28.03
C ARG A 1020 -21.04 14.02 -28.40
N LYS A 1021 -21.67 15.11 -28.89
CA LYS A 1021 -23.08 15.11 -29.31
C LYS A 1021 -23.27 14.63 -30.74
N GLY A 1022 -24.27 13.80 -30.97
CA GLY A 1022 -24.64 13.31 -32.30
C GLY A 1022 -23.63 12.30 -32.88
N PRO A 1023 -23.61 12.09 -34.21
CA PRO A 1023 -22.78 11.09 -34.87
C PRO A 1023 -21.36 11.62 -35.19
N GLN A 1024 -20.83 12.51 -34.35
CA GLN A 1024 -19.42 12.92 -34.44
C GLN A 1024 -18.55 11.82 -33.81
N PRO A 1025 -17.31 11.60 -34.28
CA PRO A 1025 -16.39 10.71 -33.60
C PRO A 1025 -16.10 11.22 -32.17
N PRO A 1026 -15.65 10.32 -31.26
CA PRO A 1026 -14.98 10.64 -30.00
C PRO A 1026 -13.73 11.54 -30.16
N ALA A 1027 -12.91 11.68 -29.12
CA ALA A 1027 -11.72 12.52 -29.17
C ALA A 1027 -10.51 11.80 -29.78
N ARG A 1028 -10.19 10.58 -29.30
CA ARG A 1028 -9.05 9.74 -29.72
C ARG A 1028 -9.43 8.27 -29.64
N PHE A 1029 -8.64 7.39 -30.27
CA PHE A 1029 -8.81 5.93 -30.24
C PHE A 1029 -7.50 5.24 -29.82
N PHE A 1030 -7.56 4.21 -28.99
CA PHE A 1030 -6.38 3.44 -28.56
C PHE A 1030 -5.96 2.38 -29.59
N ALA A 1031 -6.92 1.60 -30.10
CA ALA A 1031 -6.66 0.48 -31.01
C ALA A 1031 -6.10 0.93 -32.38
N ASN A 1032 -6.65 2.01 -32.93
CA ASN A 1032 -6.17 2.66 -34.14
C ASN A 1032 -6.38 4.18 -34.04
N PRO A 1033 -5.41 4.93 -33.46
CA PRO A 1033 -5.53 6.38 -33.30
C PRO A 1033 -5.97 7.13 -34.57
N SER A 1034 -5.52 6.69 -35.75
CA SER A 1034 -5.85 7.32 -37.02
C SER A 1034 -7.33 7.31 -37.42
N ASP A 1035 -8.20 6.60 -36.70
CA ASP A 1035 -9.67 6.58 -36.93
C ASP A 1035 -10.37 7.90 -36.54
N ASP A 1036 -9.74 8.78 -35.77
CA ASP A 1036 -10.24 10.16 -35.57
C ASP A 1036 -9.98 11.07 -36.79
N GLY A 1037 -9.03 10.68 -37.66
CA GLY A 1037 -8.65 11.37 -38.88
C GLY A 1037 -7.52 12.41 -38.74
N HIS A 1038 -6.87 12.49 -37.58
CA HIS A 1038 -5.72 13.38 -37.35
C HIS A 1038 -4.57 12.74 -36.55
N SER A 1039 -4.85 11.82 -35.62
CA SER A 1039 -3.84 11.27 -34.72
C SER A 1039 -2.97 10.20 -35.39
N ILE A 1040 -1.69 10.12 -34.99
CA ILE A 1040 -0.72 9.18 -35.56
C ILE A 1040 -0.67 7.87 -34.76
N SER A 1041 -0.37 6.78 -35.45
CA SER A 1041 -0.31 5.42 -34.86
C SER A 1041 1.06 4.75 -35.01
N HIS A 1042 2.06 5.49 -35.51
CA HIS A 1042 3.42 5.03 -35.78
C HIS A 1042 4.37 6.24 -35.90
N VAL A 1043 5.56 6.15 -35.32
CA VAL A 1043 6.47 7.30 -35.10
C VAL A 1043 6.94 7.99 -36.38
N ASP A 1044 7.11 7.26 -37.50
CA ASP A 1044 7.39 7.81 -38.85
C ASP A 1044 6.47 8.97 -39.30
N ASN A 1045 5.26 9.06 -38.74
CA ASN A 1045 4.28 10.10 -39.10
C ASN A 1045 4.39 11.34 -38.20
N TYR A 1046 5.28 11.34 -37.21
CA TYR A 1046 5.54 12.49 -36.35
C TYR A 1046 6.16 13.65 -37.15
N THR A 1047 5.73 14.87 -36.86
CA THR A 1047 6.32 16.10 -37.43
C THR A 1047 6.37 17.20 -36.39
N ASP A 1048 7.39 18.05 -36.42
CA ASP A 1048 7.48 19.21 -35.52
C ASP A 1048 6.28 20.15 -35.65
N GLY A 1049 5.59 20.37 -34.54
CA GLY A 1049 4.36 21.18 -34.51
C GLY A 1049 3.09 20.42 -34.91
N LEU A 1050 3.16 19.09 -35.04
CA LEU A 1050 2.02 18.21 -34.79
C LEU A 1050 1.50 18.46 -33.36
N ASP A 1051 0.20 18.43 -33.17
CA ASP A 1051 -0.38 18.68 -31.85
C ASP A 1051 -0.09 17.51 -30.89
N VAL A 1052 0.09 17.79 -29.59
CA VAL A 1052 0.40 16.76 -28.59
C VAL A 1052 -0.72 15.72 -28.48
N HIS A 1053 -1.98 16.14 -28.65
CA HIS A 1053 -3.15 15.25 -28.66
C HIS A 1053 -3.18 14.36 -29.91
N GLU A 1054 -2.65 14.83 -31.05
CA GLU A 1054 -2.55 14.04 -32.29
C GLU A 1054 -1.34 13.08 -32.23
N ALA A 1055 -0.30 13.48 -31.51
CA ALA A 1055 0.95 12.73 -31.33
C ALA A 1055 0.87 11.64 -30.24
N SER A 1056 -0.03 11.74 -29.26
CA SER A 1056 -0.16 10.76 -28.15
C SER A 1056 -0.51 9.34 -28.61
N GLY A 1057 -1.17 9.23 -29.77
CA GLY A 1057 -1.61 7.97 -30.36
C GLY A 1057 -0.52 6.90 -30.52
N VAL A 1058 0.75 7.30 -30.69
CA VAL A 1058 1.89 6.36 -30.72
C VAL A 1058 1.94 5.53 -29.43
N TYR A 1059 1.88 6.17 -28.26
CA TYR A 1059 2.00 5.49 -26.97
C TYR A 1059 0.67 4.89 -26.49
N ASN A 1060 -0.46 5.53 -26.80
CA ASN A 1060 -1.78 4.93 -26.54
C ASN A 1060 -1.90 3.55 -27.21
N ARG A 1061 -1.42 3.42 -28.46
CA ARG A 1061 -1.39 2.14 -29.15
C ARG A 1061 -0.47 1.12 -28.48
N VAL A 1062 0.70 1.50 -27.96
CA VAL A 1062 1.58 0.57 -27.21
C VAL A 1062 0.86 0.01 -25.97
N PHE A 1063 0.20 0.87 -25.20
CA PHE A 1063 -0.57 0.47 -24.02
C PHE A 1063 -1.74 -0.46 -24.39
N TYR A 1064 -2.44 -0.17 -25.49
CA TYR A 1064 -3.48 -1.05 -26.04
C TYR A 1064 -2.94 -2.44 -26.43
N LEU A 1065 -1.81 -2.50 -27.14
CA LEU A 1065 -1.20 -3.77 -27.56
C LEU A 1065 -0.84 -4.64 -26.34
N LEU A 1066 -0.23 -4.04 -25.32
CA LEU A 1066 0.14 -4.74 -24.08
C LEU A 1066 -1.08 -5.29 -23.33
N VAL A 1067 -2.08 -4.45 -23.08
CA VAL A 1067 -3.23 -4.81 -22.23
C VAL A 1067 -4.27 -5.63 -23.00
N HIS A 1068 -4.65 -5.22 -24.21
CA HIS A 1068 -5.73 -5.84 -24.97
C HIS A 1068 -5.23 -6.98 -25.86
N GLU A 1069 -4.30 -6.73 -26.80
CA GLU A 1069 -3.88 -7.78 -27.75
C GLU A 1069 -3.02 -8.87 -27.08
N TYR A 1070 -2.17 -8.48 -26.12
CA TYR A 1070 -1.32 -9.41 -25.37
C TYR A 1070 -1.91 -9.80 -24.00
N GLN A 1071 -3.15 -9.38 -23.70
CA GLN A 1071 -3.95 -9.81 -22.54
C GLN A 1071 -3.29 -9.62 -21.17
N GLN A 1072 -2.40 -8.63 -21.01
CA GLN A 1072 -1.75 -8.33 -19.73
C GLN A 1072 -2.67 -7.51 -18.81
N SER A 1073 -2.47 -7.58 -17.49
CA SER A 1073 -3.26 -6.83 -16.53
C SER A 1073 -3.06 -5.32 -16.69
N ILE A 1074 -4.14 -4.56 -16.87
CA ILE A 1074 -4.07 -3.10 -16.99
C ILE A 1074 -3.46 -2.43 -15.74
N LYS A 1075 -3.64 -3.04 -14.56
CA LYS A 1075 -2.99 -2.61 -13.31
C LYS A 1075 -1.47 -2.76 -13.37
N GLU A 1076 -0.99 -3.86 -13.95
CA GLU A 1076 0.44 -4.17 -13.98
C GLU A 1076 1.15 -3.35 -15.06
N ILE A 1077 0.55 -3.26 -16.26
CA ILE A 1077 1.07 -2.43 -17.35
C ILE A 1077 1.05 -0.94 -17.00
N PHE A 1078 -0.05 -0.39 -16.45
CA PHE A 1078 -0.05 1.01 -15.98
C PHE A 1078 0.92 1.19 -14.80
N GLY A 1079 1.13 0.18 -13.96
CA GLY A 1079 2.19 0.15 -12.95
C GLY A 1079 3.59 0.37 -13.54
N VAL A 1080 3.91 -0.24 -14.69
CA VAL A 1080 5.18 -0.03 -15.42
C VAL A 1080 5.28 1.41 -15.93
N PHE A 1081 4.26 1.93 -16.63
CA PHE A 1081 4.28 3.32 -17.12
C PHE A 1081 4.32 4.34 -15.97
N LEU A 1082 3.68 4.05 -14.83
CA LEU A 1082 3.74 4.86 -13.61
C LEU A 1082 5.12 4.81 -12.94
N LEU A 1083 5.79 3.65 -12.93
CA LEU A 1083 7.17 3.54 -12.45
C LEU A 1083 8.13 4.29 -13.37
N ALA A 1084 7.95 4.20 -14.69
CA ALA A 1084 8.71 4.97 -15.68
C ALA A 1084 8.55 6.49 -15.45
N ASN A 1085 7.32 6.98 -15.32
CA ASN A 1085 7.02 8.40 -15.00
C ASN A 1085 7.59 8.82 -13.62
N ARG A 1086 7.55 7.94 -12.61
CA ARG A 1086 8.03 8.21 -11.24
C ARG A 1086 9.55 8.24 -11.11
N MET A 1087 10.24 7.28 -11.75
CA MET A 1087 11.65 6.97 -11.49
C MET A 1087 12.55 7.27 -12.67
N TYR A 1088 12.11 7.13 -13.92
CA TYR A 1088 12.99 7.20 -15.09
C TYR A 1088 12.81 8.48 -15.92
N TRP A 1089 11.65 8.68 -16.55
CA TRP A 1089 11.38 9.81 -17.45
C TRP A 1089 11.80 11.16 -16.85
N HIS A 1090 12.43 12.00 -17.65
CA HIS A 1090 12.81 13.38 -17.36
C HIS A 1090 12.01 14.33 -18.26
N HIS A 1091 12.05 15.64 -18.02
CA HIS A 1091 11.04 16.54 -18.59
C HIS A 1091 11.17 16.83 -20.09
N MET A 1092 12.28 16.41 -20.72
CA MET A 1092 12.46 16.37 -22.17
C MET A 1092 12.61 14.97 -22.78
N SER A 1093 12.23 13.88 -22.09
CA SER A 1093 12.32 12.52 -22.65
C SER A 1093 11.57 12.37 -23.98
N ASP A 1094 12.22 11.81 -25.00
CA ASP A 1094 11.63 11.60 -26.32
C ASP A 1094 11.04 10.18 -26.46
N TYR A 1095 10.41 9.87 -27.60
CA TYR A 1095 9.78 8.56 -27.79
C TYR A 1095 10.74 7.37 -27.71
N HIS A 1096 12.04 7.57 -27.98
CA HIS A 1096 13.03 6.50 -27.91
C HIS A 1096 13.55 6.35 -26.47
N SER A 1097 13.95 7.45 -25.83
CA SER A 1097 14.45 7.42 -24.45
C SER A 1097 13.35 6.95 -23.47
N ALA A 1098 12.12 7.43 -23.65
CA ALA A 1098 10.99 7.02 -22.81
C ALA A 1098 10.57 5.56 -22.99
N ALA A 1099 10.87 4.95 -24.15
CA ALA A 1099 10.57 3.54 -24.40
C ALA A 1099 11.63 2.63 -23.76
N CYS A 1100 12.91 3.02 -23.81
CA CYS A 1100 13.98 2.43 -23.02
C CYS A 1100 13.68 2.48 -21.50
N ASP A 1101 13.20 3.62 -21.00
CA ASP A 1101 12.84 3.79 -19.60
C ASP A 1101 11.63 2.92 -19.18
N VAL A 1102 10.65 2.72 -20.07
CA VAL A 1102 9.54 1.77 -19.87
C VAL A 1102 10.03 0.32 -19.88
N MET A 1103 11.00 -0.03 -20.73
CA MET A 1103 11.63 -1.35 -20.71
C MET A 1103 12.37 -1.60 -19.38
N LYS A 1104 13.17 -0.65 -18.86
CA LYS A 1104 13.82 -0.80 -17.54
C LYS A 1104 12.78 -0.97 -16.42
N ALA A 1105 11.75 -0.13 -16.40
CA ALA A 1105 10.64 -0.24 -15.44
C ALA A 1105 9.87 -1.57 -15.53
N ALA A 1106 9.85 -2.24 -16.69
CA ALA A 1106 9.26 -3.57 -16.85
C ALA A 1106 10.12 -4.64 -16.14
N TYR A 1107 11.45 -4.62 -16.31
CA TYR A 1107 12.36 -5.55 -15.63
C TYR A 1107 12.40 -5.34 -14.11
N ASP A 1108 12.35 -4.09 -13.62
CA ASP A 1108 12.26 -3.75 -12.19
C ASP A 1108 11.04 -4.38 -11.49
N LEU A 1109 9.96 -4.56 -12.24
CA LEU A 1109 8.67 -5.12 -11.82
C LEU A 1109 8.46 -6.57 -12.28
N GLY A 1110 9.49 -7.24 -12.79
CA GLY A 1110 9.46 -8.66 -13.17
C GLY A 1110 8.53 -8.99 -14.34
N GLN A 1111 8.30 -8.04 -15.26
CA GLN A 1111 7.42 -8.20 -16.41
C GLN A 1111 8.18 -8.70 -17.65
N ASP A 1112 7.50 -9.39 -18.59
CA ASP A 1112 8.12 -9.86 -19.84
C ASP A 1112 8.45 -8.68 -20.79
N GLY A 1113 9.71 -8.22 -20.74
CA GLY A 1113 10.25 -7.21 -21.65
C GLY A 1113 10.12 -7.56 -23.13
N ALA A 1114 9.96 -8.84 -23.51
CA ALA A 1114 9.72 -9.22 -24.90
C ALA A 1114 8.36 -8.73 -25.40
N LEU A 1115 7.32 -8.64 -24.55
CA LEU A 1115 6.02 -8.05 -24.90
C LEU A 1115 6.14 -6.55 -25.15
N PHE A 1116 6.90 -5.85 -24.31
CA PHE A 1116 7.17 -4.42 -24.49
C PHE A 1116 8.00 -4.15 -25.76
N ARG A 1117 9.07 -4.91 -25.99
CA ARG A 1117 9.89 -4.85 -27.22
C ARG A 1117 9.05 -5.08 -28.49
N ARG A 1118 8.09 -6.02 -28.46
CA ARG A 1118 7.12 -6.23 -29.55
C ARG A 1118 6.15 -5.05 -29.73
N ALA A 1119 5.54 -4.57 -28.65
CA ALA A 1119 4.55 -3.49 -28.70
C ALA A 1119 5.13 -2.15 -29.19
N PHE A 1120 6.34 -1.79 -28.77
CA PHE A 1120 7.05 -0.59 -29.26
C PHE A 1120 7.43 -0.73 -30.75
N LYS A 1121 7.90 -1.91 -31.17
CA LYS A 1121 8.26 -2.18 -32.57
C LYS A 1121 7.05 -2.10 -33.52
N GLU A 1122 5.85 -2.46 -33.06
CA GLU A 1122 4.61 -2.27 -33.84
C GLU A 1122 4.24 -0.80 -34.12
N VAL A 1123 4.75 0.14 -33.33
CA VAL A 1123 4.56 1.60 -33.56
C VAL A 1123 5.82 2.28 -34.13
N GLY A 1124 6.82 1.49 -34.54
CA GLY A 1124 8.04 1.96 -35.19
C GLY A 1124 9.14 2.42 -34.23
N ILE A 1125 9.02 2.15 -32.93
CA ILE A 1125 10.06 2.44 -31.95
C ILE A 1125 10.84 1.14 -31.70
N ASP A 1126 12.02 1.04 -32.30
CA ASP A 1126 13.01 0.07 -31.84
C ASP A 1126 13.55 0.56 -30.48
N VAL A 1127 13.37 -0.25 -29.43
CA VAL A 1127 13.93 0.02 -28.09
C VAL A 1127 15.38 -0.42 -28.01
N CYS A 1128 16.21 0.36 -27.30
CA CYS A 1128 17.61 0.06 -27.03
C CYS A 1128 17.82 -1.36 -26.48
N ASP A 1129 19.02 -1.92 -26.67
CA ASP A 1129 19.30 -3.31 -26.28
C ASP A 1129 19.43 -3.47 -24.77
N THR A 1130 18.39 -4.12 -24.22
CA THR A 1130 18.27 -4.45 -22.81
C THR A 1130 19.11 -5.67 -22.43
N GLU A 1131 19.81 -6.26 -23.41
CA GLU A 1131 20.99 -7.11 -23.22
C GLU A 1131 22.13 -6.34 -22.51
N THR A 1132 22.11 -4.99 -22.51
CA THR A 1132 23.04 -4.18 -21.73
C THR A 1132 22.57 -3.85 -20.30
N HIS A 1133 21.34 -4.24 -19.91
CA HIS A 1133 20.85 -4.01 -18.54
C HIS A 1133 21.33 -5.14 -17.62
N VAL A 1134 22.42 -4.85 -16.88
CA VAL A 1134 23.25 -5.87 -16.23
C VAL A 1134 22.75 -6.24 -14.83
N LEU A 1135 21.93 -7.28 -14.73
CA LEU A 1135 21.30 -7.68 -13.46
C LEU A 1135 22.32 -8.12 -12.40
N GLY A 1136 22.33 -7.46 -11.25
CA GLY A 1136 23.30 -7.69 -10.18
C GLY A 1136 23.16 -9.06 -9.51
N LEU A 1137 24.12 -9.95 -9.75
CA LEU A 1137 24.22 -11.27 -9.12
C LEU A 1137 24.82 -11.18 -7.72
N ARG A 1138 24.28 -11.98 -6.81
CA ARG A 1138 24.79 -12.18 -5.46
C ARG A 1138 25.02 -13.67 -5.23
N ASN A 1139 26.10 -14.00 -4.52
CA ASN A 1139 26.37 -15.38 -4.12
C ASN A 1139 25.20 -15.97 -3.34
N ASP A 1140 24.96 -17.25 -3.57
CA ASP A 1140 24.01 -18.09 -2.84
C ASP A 1140 22.53 -17.64 -2.97
N LYS A 1141 22.25 -16.66 -3.84
CA LYS A 1141 20.90 -16.29 -4.27
C LYS A 1141 20.55 -17.04 -5.56
N VAL A 1142 19.39 -17.70 -5.56
CA VAL A 1142 18.77 -18.27 -6.76
C VAL A 1142 17.93 -17.18 -7.44
N TYR A 1143 17.99 -17.14 -8.77
CA TYR A 1143 17.20 -16.25 -9.62
C TYR A 1143 16.30 -17.14 -10.49
N GLU A 1144 14.98 -16.96 -10.38
CA GLU A 1144 13.97 -17.84 -11.00
C GLU A 1144 13.06 -17.05 -11.96
N ASN A 1145 12.25 -17.75 -12.75
CA ASN A 1145 11.30 -17.18 -13.72
C ASN A 1145 11.98 -16.31 -14.82
N ILE A 1146 13.26 -16.53 -15.08
CA ILE A 1146 13.97 -15.84 -16.16
C ILE A 1146 13.41 -16.33 -17.50
N THR A 1147 13.32 -15.43 -18.49
CA THR A 1147 12.93 -15.76 -19.86
C THR A 1147 14.12 -15.55 -20.81
N VAL A 1148 14.39 -16.53 -21.68
CA VAL A 1148 15.53 -16.55 -22.61
C VAL A 1148 15.04 -16.90 -24.02
N SER A 1149 15.46 -16.15 -25.03
CA SER A 1149 15.10 -16.41 -26.44
C SER A 1149 16.12 -15.80 -27.41
N VAL A 1150 16.00 -16.12 -28.70
CA VAL A 1150 16.80 -15.49 -29.77
C VAL A 1150 16.60 -13.98 -29.92
N ASP A 1151 15.55 -13.40 -29.34
CA ASP A 1151 15.27 -11.95 -29.29
C ASP A 1151 15.52 -11.33 -27.89
N VAL A 1152 15.92 -12.14 -26.90
CA VAL A 1152 16.13 -11.73 -25.49
C VAL A 1152 17.19 -12.62 -24.82
N THR A 1153 18.44 -12.15 -24.77
CA THR A 1153 19.49 -12.77 -23.95
C THR A 1153 19.72 -11.94 -22.67
N PRO A 1154 19.21 -12.36 -21.50
CA PRO A 1154 19.41 -11.61 -20.27
C PRO A 1154 20.87 -11.70 -19.80
N VAL A 1155 21.44 -10.55 -19.45
CA VAL A 1155 22.83 -10.40 -19.05
C VAL A 1155 22.92 -10.02 -17.58
N PHE A 1156 23.81 -10.71 -16.86
CA PHE A 1156 23.96 -10.58 -15.42
C PHE A 1156 25.38 -10.18 -15.04
N ARG A 1157 25.53 -9.36 -13.99
CA ARG A 1157 26.81 -8.86 -13.49
C ARG A 1157 27.18 -9.55 -12.18
N TYR A 1158 28.25 -10.33 -12.16
CA TYR A 1158 28.83 -10.83 -10.91
C TYR A 1158 30.08 -10.01 -10.54
N VAL A 1159 30.18 -9.62 -9.27
CA VAL A 1159 31.32 -8.83 -8.75
C VAL A 1159 31.76 -9.44 -7.42
N PHE A 1160 33.04 -9.81 -7.31
CA PHE A 1160 33.58 -10.37 -6.07
C PHE A 1160 33.48 -9.35 -4.92
N PRO A 1161 33.08 -9.78 -3.71
CA PRO A 1161 33.03 -8.91 -2.52
C PRO A 1161 34.37 -8.24 -2.22
N ALA A 1162 34.37 -6.91 -2.11
CA ALA A 1162 35.58 -6.14 -1.85
C ALA A 1162 35.98 -6.19 -0.37
N LYS A 1163 37.06 -6.93 -0.07
CA LYS A 1163 37.76 -7.05 1.23
C LYS A 1163 37.05 -7.88 2.32
N SER A 1164 37.45 -9.13 2.44
CA SER A 1164 37.94 -9.63 3.74
C SER A 1164 39.48 -9.66 3.71
N GLU A 1165 40.15 -10.02 4.80
CA GLU A 1165 41.62 -10.18 4.83
C GLU A 1165 42.11 -11.50 4.19
N TYR A 1166 41.22 -12.32 3.62
CA TYR A 1166 41.55 -13.60 2.99
C TYR A 1166 41.64 -13.49 1.47
N THR A 1167 42.73 -14.01 0.91
CA THR A 1167 43.07 -13.94 -0.53
C THR A 1167 42.72 -15.21 -1.30
N ASP A 1168 41.71 -15.94 -0.80
CA ASP A 1168 41.68 -17.40 -0.94
C ASP A 1168 40.50 -17.93 -1.79
N TYR A 1169 39.59 -17.06 -2.25
CA TYR A 1169 38.64 -17.44 -3.32
C TYR A 1169 39.41 -17.70 -4.61
N SER A 1170 39.26 -18.90 -5.14
CA SER A 1170 39.91 -19.36 -6.37
C SER A 1170 39.04 -19.13 -7.59
N GLY A 1171 37.72 -19.24 -7.46
CA GLY A 1171 36.79 -19.02 -8.56
C GLY A 1171 35.32 -18.84 -8.15
N VAL A 1172 34.45 -18.97 -9.14
CA VAL A 1172 32.99 -18.92 -8.99
C VAL A 1172 32.33 -20.04 -9.82
N ASN A 1173 31.40 -20.76 -9.20
CA ASN A 1173 30.50 -21.72 -9.84
C ASN A 1173 29.24 -20.98 -10.31
N ILE A 1174 28.83 -21.26 -11.54
CA ILE A 1174 27.67 -20.66 -12.20
C ILE A 1174 26.85 -21.80 -12.81
N SER A 1175 25.56 -21.86 -12.52
CA SER A 1175 24.66 -22.87 -13.08
C SER A 1175 23.34 -22.29 -13.56
N ALA A 1176 22.83 -22.85 -14.67
CA ALA A 1176 21.53 -22.51 -15.22
C ALA A 1176 20.76 -23.78 -15.61
N SER A 1177 19.44 -23.70 -15.56
CA SER A 1177 18.55 -24.78 -15.95
C SER A 1177 17.21 -24.25 -16.47
N SER A 1178 16.53 -25.06 -17.28
CA SER A 1178 15.15 -24.84 -17.72
C SER A 1178 14.40 -26.17 -17.77
N TYR A 1179 13.07 -26.11 -17.75
CA TYR A 1179 12.21 -27.28 -17.94
C TYR A 1179 11.79 -27.49 -19.41
N TYR A 1180 11.96 -26.49 -20.27
CA TYR A 1180 11.32 -26.45 -21.59
C TYR A 1180 12.28 -26.56 -22.79
N GLY A 1181 13.60 -26.52 -22.56
CA GLY A 1181 14.62 -26.62 -23.60
C GLY A 1181 16.00 -26.15 -23.11
N ASP A 1182 16.97 -26.14 -24.01
CA ASP A 1182 18.38 -25.98 -23.64
C ASP A 1182 18.80 -24.51 -23.53
N VAL A 1183 19.37 -24.16 -22.38
CA VAL A 1183 19.91 -22.83 -22.06
C VAL A 1183 21.44 -22.91 -21.96
N HIS A 1184 22.13 -22.03 -22.68
CA HIS A 1184 23.59 -21.94 -22.67
C HIS A 1184 24.04 -20.79 -21.77
N ILE A 1185 25.27 -20.90 -21.24
CA ILE A 1185 25.92 -19.86 -20.44
C ILE A 1185 27.19 -19.40 -21.16
N VAL A 1186 27.26 -18.11 -21.49
CA VAL A 1186 28.46 -17.46 -22.07
C VAL A 1186 29.05 -16.50 -21.03
N LEU A 1187 30.37 -16.52 -20.85
CA LEU A 1187 31.08 -15.60 -19.96
C LEU A 1187 31.99 -14.64 -20.74
N THR A 1188 32.06 -13.39 -20.28
CA THR A 1188 33.06 -12.41 -20.74
C THR A 1188 33.58 -11.54 -19.59
N THR A 1189 34.83 -11.09 -19.76
CA THR A 1189 35.53 -10.21 -18.81
C THR A 1189 35.68 -8.77 -19.30
N GLU A 1190 35.50 -8.50 -20.61
CA GLU A 1190 35.65 -7.15 -21.19
C GLU A 1190 34.29 -6.47 -21.49
N GLY A 1191 33.17 -7.19 -21.44
CA GLY A 1191 31.81 -6.64 -21.57
C GLY A 1191 31.14 -6.95 -22.92
N TRP A 1192 30.20 -6.09 -23.34
CA TRP A 1192 29.28 -6.35 -24.47
C TRP A 1192 29.98 -6.31 -25.85
N ASP A 1193 31.04 -5.50 -26.01
CA ASP A 1193 31.85 -5.37 -27.23
C ASP A 1193 33.01 -6.40 -27.35
N ALA A 1194 32.97 -7.52 -26.61
CA ALA A 1194 34.05 -8.52 -26.66
C ALA A 1194 34.06 -9.28 -28.01
N ASP A 1195 35.19 -9.27 -28.72
CA ASP A 1195 35.43 -10.05 -29.95
C ASP A 1195 35.16 -11.56 -29.71
N GLU A 1196 34.74 -12.31 -30.75
CA GLU A 1196 34.46 -13.76 -30.67
C GLU A 1196 35.66 -14.60 -30.16
N GLU A 1197 36.89 -14.08 -30.22
CA GLU A 1197 38.09 -14.76 -29.70
C GLU A 1197 38.32 -14.56 -28.17
N ASP A 1198 37.61 -13.62 -27.53
CA ASP A 1198 37.74 -13.27 -26.11
C ASP A 1198 36.51 -13.65 -25.24
N GLN A 1199 35.47 -14.27 -25.83
CA GLN A 1199 34.32 -14.83 -25.12
C GLN A 1199 34.54 -16.32 -24.79
N GLU A 1200 34.30 -16.74 -23.54
CA GLU A 1200 34.48 -18.14 -23.13
C GLU A 1200 33.12 -18.84 -22.98
N ILE A 1201 32.73 -19.60 -24.02
CA ILE A 1201 31.56 -20.49 -24.00
C ILE A 1201 31.89 -21.71 -23.14
N LEU A 1202 31.27 -21.82 -21.96
CA LEU A 1202 31.62 -22.88 -21.01
C LEU A 1202 30.94 -24.23 -21.28
N ALA A 1203 29.77 -24.27 -21.93
CA ALA A 1203 29.12 -25.53 -22.31
C ALA A 1203 28.02 -25.47 -23.39
N GLU A 1204 27.84 -26.63 -24.04
CA GLU A 1204 26.73 -27.05 -24.88
C GLU A 1204 26.36 -28.51 -24.50
N GLU A 1205 25.32 -28.76 -23.68
CA GLU A 1205 24.58 -30.05 -23.58
C GLU A 1205 23.39 -29.98 -22.58
N ASP A 1206 22.49 -30.96 -22.64
CA ASP A 1206 21.09 -30.98 -22.16
C ASP A 1206 20.76 -30.35 -20.76
N ASN A 1207 19.87 -29.34 -20.77
CA ASN A 1207 18.96 -28.88 -19.69
C ASN A 1207 19.51 -28.45 -18.30
N PHE A 1208 20.75 -28.78 -17.91
CA PHE A 1208 21.39 -28.35 -16.66
C PHE A 1208 22.91 -28.29 -16.80
N PHE A 1209 23.51 -27.14 -16.47
CA PHE A 1209 24.97 -26.96 -16.51
C PHE A 1209 25.53 -26.38 -15.20
N GLU A 1210 26.77 -26.73 -14.86
CA GLU A 1210 27.57 -26.17 -13.76
C GLU A 1210 28.99 -25.86 -14.27
N GLY A 1211 29.35 -24.59 -14.35
CA GLY A 1211 30.64 -24.11 -14.85
C GLY A 1211 31.46 -23.41 -13.76
N SER A 1212 32.76 -23.74 -13.67
CA SER A 1212 33.69 -23.22 -12.66
C SER A 1212 34.75 -22.31 -13.29
N PHE A 1213 34.75 -21.01 -12.96
CA PHE A 1213 35.71 -20.04 -13.51
C PHE A 1213 36.76 -19.62 -12.47
N GLU A 1214 38.03 -20.01 -12.66
CA GLU A 1214 39.16 -19.61 -11.79
C GLU A 1214 39.69 -18.20 -12.11
N THR A 1215 40.03 -17.42 -11.08
CA THR A 1215 40.46 -16.02 -11.23
C THR A 1215 41.94 -15.78 -10.87
N GLY A 1216 42.55 -14.80 -11.53
CA GLY A 1216 43.85 -14.27 -11.13
C GLY A 1216 43.77 -13.49 -9.81
N LYS A 1217 44.92 -13.06 -9.26
CA LYS A 1217 45.04 -12.38 -7.95
C LYS A 1217 44.46 -10.94 -7.88
N THR A 1218 43.47 -10.63 -8.71
CA THR A 1218 42.80 -9.34 -8.80
C THR A 1218 41.33 -9.59 -9.13
N PRO A 1219 40.37 -9.19 -8.27
CA PRO A 1219 38.96 -9.36 -8.57
C PRO A 1219 38.58 -8.46 -9.74
N PHE A 1220 37.88 -9.02 -10.72
CA PHE A 1220 37.27 -8.32 -11.83
C PHE A 1220 35.76 -8.63 -11.84
N PRO A 1221 34.91 -7.73 -12.37
CA PRO A 1221 33.52 -8.07 -12.65
C PRO A 1221 33.46 -9.06 -13.82
N PHE A 1222 32.51 -10.00 -13.77
CA PHE A 1222 32.19 -10.89 -14.88
C PHE A 1222 30.76 -10.67 -15.36
N TYR A 1223 30.56 -10.89 -16.65
CA TYR A 1223 29.27 -10.81 -17.31
C TYR A 1223 28.85 -12.22 -17.71
N ILE A 1224 27.62 -12.59 -17.36
CA ILE A 1224 27.03 -13.90 -17.63
C ILE A 1224 25.84 -13.69 -18.57
N TRP A 1225 25.85 -14.32 -19.74
CA TRP A 1225 24.73 -14.30 -20.67
C TRP A 1225 24.00 -15.64 -20.61
N LEU A 1226 22.66 -15.61 -20.63
CA LEU A 1226 21.85 -16.79 -20.92
C LEU A 1226 21.34 -16.71 -22.36
N THR A 1227 21.57 -17.75 -23.15
CA THR A 1227 21.15 -17.81 -24.57
C THR A 1227 20.49 -19.17 -24.88
N THR A 1228 19.82 -19.29 -26.04
CA THR A 1228 19.21 -20.54 -26.51
C THR A 1228 19.15 -20.58 -28.04
N GLU A 1229 19.33 -21.76 -28.64
CA GLU A 1229 19.06 -21.98 -30.07
C GLU A 1229 17.56 -22.18 -30.39
N SER A 1230 16.68 -22.09 -29.38
CA SER A 1230 15.25 -22.36 -29.53
C SER A 1230 14.48 -21.22 -30.23
N ASP A 1231 13.77 -21.57 -31.32
CA ASP A 1231 12.73 -20.74 -31.97
C ASP A 1231 11.56 -20.37 -31.01
N VAL A 1232 11.46 -21.03 -29.85
CA VAL A 1232 10.43 -20.81 -28.82
C VAL A 1232 11.11 -20.30 -27.54
N PRO A 1233 10.69 -19.16 -26.96
CA PRO A 1233 11.24 -18.66 -25.70
C PRO A 1233 11.19 -19.69 -24.57
N LEU A 1234 12.31 -19.85 -23.88
CA LEU A 1234 12.38 -20.62 -22.63
C LEU A 1234 11.88 -19.72 -21.50
N THR A 1235 10.77 -20.09 -20.88
CA THR A 1235 10.30 -19.53 -19.61
C THR A 1235 10.78 -20.40 -18.44
N ASP A 1236 10.55 -19.93 -17.22
CA ASP A 1236 10.90 -20.63 -15.97
C ASP A 1236 12.37 -21.09 -15.92
N VAL A 1237 13.28 -20.26 -16.48
CA VAL A 1237 14.73 -20.48 -16.40
C VAL A 1237 15.22 -20.06 -15.02
N THR A 1238 16.06 -20.92 -14.40
CA THR A 1238 16.70 -20.68 -13.10
C THR A 1238 18.20 -20.47 -13.28
N LEU A 1239 18.76 -19.49 -12.59
CA LEU A 1239 20.20 -19.18 -12.52
C LEU A 1239 20.67 -19.13 -11.06
N TRP A 1240 21.80 -19.77 -10.76
CA TRP A 1240 22.43 -19.77 -9.43
C TRP A 1240 23.95 -19.56 -9.55
N VAL A 1241 24.54 -18.90 -8.55
CA VAL A 1241 25.96 -18.54 -8.50
C VAL A 1241 26.49 -18.69 -7.07
N SER A 1242 27.65 -19.34 -6.90
CA SER A 1242 28.31 -19.56 -5.62
C SER A 1242 29.85 -19.55 -5.72
N PRO A 1243 30.61 -19.14 -4.69
CA PRO A 1243 32.07 -19.00 -4.75
C PRO A 1243 32.82 -20.28 -4.33
N PHE A 1244 34.06 -20.48 -4.82
CA PHE A 1244 34.90 -21.65 -4.45
C PHE A 1244 36.41 -21.35 -4.26
#